data_AF-A0A2G9XBU2-F1
#
_entry.id   AF-A0A2G9XBU2-F1
#
_cell.length_a   1.000
_cell.length_b   1.000
_cell.length_c   1.000
_cell.angle_alpha   90.00
_cell.angle_beta   90.00
_cell.angle_gamma   90.00
#
_symmetry.space_group_name_H-M   'P 1'
#
loop_
_entity.id
_entity.type
_entity.pdbx_description
1 polymer ?
#
loop_
_entity_poly.entity_id
_entity_poly.type
_entity_poly.pdbx_seq_one_letter_code
_entity_poly.pdbx_strand_id
1 'polypeptide(L)'
;MERTVLVFTAILIGAAVAFVVFKLLKKRRLPSLVEFDNITLHIRVPKMQFEKHTELQAAPLAAEQLFSSLHGLLREDAGEQEHVSFEIAATKDGISFYCTVPKHIRGFVESQIYAQYPDAQITESGDFADSSVPSFSRSGHFILSKDLMFPIKTFRDFEVDPLAAITSALSNVADKEEVWLQFLVRPIPDGWQEAGYDYIKIITEGTKAVTLSLKEIIKDAFSEILSIVFVEVPKRVVANEPPPLPVPKPLSGAPKLSSDKELELEAIGNKLSKMGFEVEIKIAAFAQDRDRLENIIRGVTASFRQFSTSSLNSLKSADWGDDLMKIKDDFKKRTLHTDKIALLNTEELASIFHLPSSKVDTPNISWTLASRGEPPLNLPTENCTYFGVTTFRDKKVKFGIRNDNADRDRHMYLVGKTGTGKSTIFKNMIIQDMRKGFGVGVIDPHGELVDFVLNNVSDDRVEDVVLFDPSDYQYPVSLNMLECADPSQKNLMASGLLAAFSKQFGYSWGPRLEYLLNNAILTMLDVPGTTMLGITRLFADKNYQNYIVHKVKDPIIKEYWNKEFRDMKGNQSLITESLSPIQNKVGRFLSASTMRNILGQRNSTINLQDIMNNKKILLVNLSKGKIGEDNAYLLGSLLVSRLFFEVVQRVNMPEEERQPFYLYIDEFQNFASDSFADILSEARKYRFVLHLTHQYTAQLSEPIQNAIFGNVGTIVALTLGAQDAAVLAPEFAPVFEENDLI
;
A
#
# COMPACT_ATOMS: atom_id res chain seq x y z
N MET A 1 73.30 0.44 55.35
CA MET A 1 71.84 0.69 55.27
C MET A 1 71.43 1.32 53.94
N GLU A 2 72.16 2.31 53.43
CA GLU A 2 71.77 3.04 52.19
C GLU A 2 71.73 2.18 50.91
N ARG A 3 72.67 1.24 50.71
CA ARG A 3 72.64 0.36 49.52
C ARG A 3 71.44 -0.60 49.49
N THR A 4 70.97 -1.05 50.64
CA THR A 4 69.84 -1.97 50.74
C THR A 4 68.52 -1.27 50.44
N VAL A 5 68.39 0.00 50.87
CA VAL A 5 67.22 0.84 50.57
C VAL A 5 67.16 1.13 49.08
N LEU A 6 68.28 1.47 48.44
CA LEU A 6 68.34 1.80 47.00
C LEU A 6 67.93 0.62 46.10
N VAL A 7 68.34 -0.60 46.44
CA VAL A 7 67.94 -1.81 45.72
C VAL A 7 66.45 -2.12 45.94
N PHE A 8 65.94 -1.91 47.14
CA PHE A 8 64.52 -2.14 47.43
C PHE A 8 63.62 -1.14 46.71
N THR A 9 64.03 0.13 46.63
CA THR A 9 63.32 1.17 45.87
C THR A 9 63.34 0.88 44.37
N ALA A 10 64.46 0.41 43.83
CA ALA A 10 64.57 0.03 42.42
C ALA A 10 63.66 -1.17 42.06
N ILE A 11 63.54 -2.16 42.96
CA ILE A 11 62.63 -3.29 42.78
C ILE A 11 61.17 -2.85 42.86
N LEU A 12 60.83 -1.95 43.78
CA LEU A 12 59.47 -1.38 43.91
C LEU A 12 59.07 -0.55 42.68
N ILE A 13 59.99 0.25 42.14
CA ILE A 13 59.77 1.00 40.90
C ILE A 13 59.64 0.04 39.71
N GLY A 14 60.50 -0.98 39.62
CA GLY A 14 60.41 -2.02 38.59
C GLY A 14 59.09 -2.79 38.63
N ALA A 15 58.61 -3.13 39.83
CA ALA A 15 57.33 -3.80 40.04
C ALA A 15 56.14 -2.86 39.73
N ALA A 16 56.22 -1.58 40.07
CA ALA A 16 55.19 -0.59 39.73
C ALA A 16 55.13 -0.35 38.22
N VAL A 17 56.27 -0.24 37.54
CA VAL A 17 56.34 -0.14 36.07
C VAL A 17 55.82 -1.42 35.42
N ALA A 18 56.21 -2.61 35.90
CA ALA A 18 55.69 -3.87 35.41
C ALA A 18 54.17 -4.01 35.65
N PHE A 19 53.65 -3.52 36.78
CA PHE A 19 52.23 -3.51 37.08
C PHE A 19 51.45 -2.53 36.20
N VAL A 20 52.01 -1.35 35.92
CA VAL A 20 51.42 -0.36 35.00
C VAL A 20 51.46 -0.88 33.56
N VAL A 21 52.58 -1.46 33.12
CA VAL A 21 52.71 -2.13 31.81
C VAL A 21 51.77 -3.33 31.72
N PHE A 22 51.62 -4.13 32.77
CA PHE A 22 50.64 -5.22 32.83
C PHE A 22 49.20 -4.70 32.77
N LYS A 23 48.88 -3.57 33.43
CA LYS A 23 47.57 -2.92 33.36
C LYS A 23 47.30 -2.32 31.98
N LEU A 24 48.31 -1.74 31.34
CA LEU A 24 48.26 -1.20 29.97
C LEU A 24 48.12 -2.33 28.93
N LEU A 25 48.82 -3.44 29.11
CA LEU A 25 48.67 -4.65 28.29
C LEU A 25 47.31 -5.32 28.50
N LYS A 26 46.74 -5.24 29.71
CA LYS A 26 45.38 -5.70 30.02
C LYS A 26 44.31 -4.75 29.48
N LYS A 27 44.58 -3.44 29.37
CA LYS A 27 43.74 -2.44 28.68
C LYS A 27 43.82 -2.56 27.15
N ARG A 28 44.88 -3.21 26.63
CA ARG A 28 45.02 -3.70 25.25
C ARG A 28 44.36 -5.05 25.00
N ARG A 29 43.82 -5.75 26.01
CA ARG A 29 42.82 -6.78 25.71
C ARG A 29 41.63 -6.04 25.15
N LEU A 30 41.26 -6.38 23.92
CA LEU A 30 40.08 -5.90 23.22
C LEU A 30 38.95 -5.72 24.23
N PRO A 31 38.17 -4.61 24.20
CA PRO A 31 36.84 -4.66 24.80
C PRO A 31 36.20 -5.93 24.26
N SER A 32 35.78 -6.83 25.15
CA SER A 32 35.08 -8.04 24.77
C SER A 32 34.03 -7.64 23.75
N LEU A 33 34.12 -8.18 22.53
CA LEU A 33 33.12 -7.95 21.49
C LEU A 33 31.76 -8.25 22.14
N VAL A 34 31.00 -7.20 22.42
CA VAL A 34 29.67 -7.36 22.99
C VAL A 34 28.85 -7.97 21.85
N GLU A 35 28.58 -9.27 21.95
CA GLU A 35 27.67 -9.92 21.02
C GLU A 35 26.26 -9.42 21.33
N PHE A 36 25.73 -8.61 20.42
CA PHE A 36 24.36 -8.16 20.49
C PHE A 36 23.44 -9.19 19.83
N ASP A 37 22.28 -9.43 20.45
CA ASP A 37 21.22 -10.22 19.84
C ASP A 37 20.59 -9.36 18.71
N ASN A 38 20.93 -9.70 17.48
CA ASN A 38 20.61 -8.93 16.30
C ASN A 38 19.32 -9.41 15.62
N ILE A 39 18.69 -8.50 14.89
CA ILE A 39 17.54 -8.76 14.03
C ILE A 39 17.77 -8.13 12.67
N THR A 40 17.49 -8.88 11.60
CA THR A 40 17.60 -8.40 10.22
C THR A 40 16.25 -7.90 9.73
N LEU A 41 16.25 -6.65 9.27
CA LEU A 41 15.10 -5.96 8.71
C LEU A 41 15.29 -5.86 7.20
N HIS A 42 14.34 -6.38 6.42
CA HIS A 42 14.26 -6.16 4.98
C HIS A 42 13.48 -4.87 4.71
N ILE A 43 14.14 -3.93 4.03
CA ILE A 43 13.60 -2.60 3.73
C ILE A 43 13.28 -2.52 2.24
N ARG A 44 12.04 -2.19 1.91
CA ARG A 44 11.61 -1.91 0.53
C ARG A 44 11.05 -0.51 0.43
N VAL A 45 11.33 0.16 -0.68
CA VAL A 45 10.77 1.49 -0.99
C VAL A 45 9.88 1.37 -2.23
N PRO A 46 8.82 2.18 -2.37
CA PRO A 46 7.96 2.17 -3.56
C PRO A 46 8.62 2.88 -4.75
N LYS A 47 8.29 2.44 -5.96
CA LYS A 47 8.74 3.09 -7.20
C LYS A 47 7.76 4.22 -7.58
N MET A 48 7.89 5.39 -6.97
CA MET A 48 7.01 6.53 -7.28
C MET A 48 7.30 7.11 -8.67
N GLN A 49 6.47 6.81 -9.67
CA GLN A 49 6.72 7.19 -11.07
C GLN A 49 6.40 8.66 -11.40
N PHE A 50 5.74 9.41 -10.49
CA PHE A 50 5.13 10.71 -10.81
C PHE A 50 5.48 11.87 -9.87
N GLU A 51 6.71 11.95 -9.33
CA GLU A 51 7.18 13.24 -8.78
C GLU A 51 7.97 14.04 -9.81
N LYS A 52 7.30 15.01 -10.45
CA LYS A 52 7.89 15.91 -11.44
C LYS A 52 8.96 16.87 -10.88
N HIS A 53 9.19 16.94 -9.57
CA HIS A 53 10.02 18.01 -8.98
C HIS A 53 10.87 17.68 -7.75
N THR A 54 11.21 16.41 -7.46
CA THR A 54 12.17 16.12 -6.37
C THR A 54 13.61 16.27 -6.85
N GLU A 55 14.41 17.04 -6.11
CA GLU A 55 15.83 17.32 -6.37
C GLU A 55 16.63 16.01 -6.55
N LEU A 56 17.57 15.98 -7.49
CA LEU A 56 18.44 14.81 -7.79
C LEU A 56 19.18 14.25 -6.56
N GLN A 57 19.28 15.04 -5.49
CA GLN A 57 19.99 14.71 -4.26
C GLN A 57 19.05 14.32 -3.10
N ALA A 58 17.73 14.22 -3.30
CA ALA A 58 16.77 13.98 -2.22
C ALA A 58 17.02 12.68 -1.44
N ALA A 59 17.33 11.56 -2.13
CA ALA A 59 17.57 10.27 -1.47
C ALA A 59 18.88 10.21 -0.65
N PRO A 60 20.04 10.67 -1.15
CA PRO A 60 21.24 10.76 -0.31
C PRO A 60 21.11 11.82 0.79
N LEU A 61 20.37 12.91 0.59
CA LEU A 61 20.06 13.87 1.67
C LEU A 61 19.23 13.23 2.79
N ALA A 62 18.20 12.45 2.45
CA ALA A 62 17.42 11.69 3.41
C ALA A 62 18.30 10.70 4.20
N ALA A 63 19.26 10.04 3.54
CA ALA A 63 20.23 9.18 4.21
C ALA A 63 21.21 9.97 5.10
N GLU A 64 21.69 11.14 4.68
CA GLU A 64 22.53 12.01 5.52
C GLU A 64 21.80 12.37 6.84
N GLN A 65 20.50 12.69 6.76
CA GLN A 65 19.67 12.95 7.93
C GLN A 65 19.40 11.70 8.78
N LEU A 66 19.22 10.53 8.14
CA LEU A 66 19.13 9.25 8.84
C LEU A 66 20.41 9.01 9.67
N PHE A 67 21.60 9.10 9.06
CA PHE A 67 22.86 8.89 9.76
C PHE A 67 23.10 9.92 10.86
N SER A 68 22.76 11.19 10.62
CA SER A 68 22.75 12.23 11.64
C SER A 68 21.90 11.83 12.86
N SER A 69 20.69 11.32 12.62
CA SER A 69 19.78 10.87 13.68
C SER A 69 20.31 9.62 14.40
N LEU A 70 20.94 8.70 13.67
CA LEU A 70 21.57 7.50 14.22
C LEU A 70 22.82 7.80 15.04
N HIS A 71 23.49 8.94 14.83
CA HIS A 71 24.58 9.38 15.70
C HIS A 71 24.10 9.61 17.14
N GLY A 72 22.80 9.90 17.33
CA GLY A 72 22.17 9.95 18.65
C GLY A 72 22.19 8.64 19.46
N LEU A 73 22.64 7.51 18.85
CA LEU A 73 22.93 6.26 19.56
C LEU A 73 24.28 6.27 20.29
N LEU A 74 25.07 7.33 20.17
CA LEU A 74 26.36 7.46 20.83
C LEU A 74 26.20 7.38 22.35
N ARG A 75 26.89 6.42 22.96
CA ARG A 75 26.94 6.20 24.41
C ARG A 75 28.13 6.94 25.03
N GLU A 76 28.03 7.21 26.33
CA GLU A 76 29.16 7.74 27.12
C GLU A 76 30.29 6.72 27.29
N ASP A 77 29.97 5.41 27.30
CA ASP A 77 30.96 4.32 27.37
C ASP A 77 31.23 3.73 25.98
N ALA A 78 32.43 4.02 25.44
CA ALA A 78 32.89 3.51 24.16
C ALA A 78 33.04 1.98 24.10
N GLY A 79 33.12 1.30 25.26
CA GLY A 79 33.24 -0.16 25.34
C GLY A 79 31.94 -0.92 25.03
N GLU A 80 30.79 -0.25 25.09
CA GLU A 80 29.46 -0.83 24.86
C GLU A 80 28.75 -0.25 23.63
N GLN A 81 29.45 0.53 22.81
CA GLN A 81 28.85 1.21 21.66
C GLN A 81 28.33 0.21 20.61
N GLU A 82 27.03 0.28 20.32
CA GLU A 82 26.40 -0.49 19.26
C GLU A 82 26.84 -0.02 17.87
N HIS A 83 26.80 -0.95 16.92
CA HIS A 83 26.90 -0.66 15.49
C HIS A 83 25.67 -1.21 14.76
N VAL A 84 25.36 -0.60 13.62
CA VAL A 84 24.28 -0.99 12.72
C VAL A 84 24.88 -1.48 11.41
N SER A 85 24.35 -2.57 10.86
CA SER A 85 24.75 -3.07 9.55
C SER A 85 23.74 -2.66 8.49
N PHE A 86 24.17 -1.88 7.51
CA PHE A 86 23.40 -1.59 6.30
C PHE A 86 23.90 -2.48 5.17
N GLU A 87 23.01 -3.14 4.45
CA GLU A 87 23.39 -4.26 3.58
C GLU A 87 22.63 -4.22 2.26
N ILE A 88 23.32 -4.60 1.18
CA ILE A 88 22.74 -4.75 -0.15
C ILE A 88 23.05 -6.17 -0.62
N ALA A 89 22.02 -6.96 -0.92
CA ALA A 89 22.17 -8.27 -1.52
C ALA A 89 21.56 -8.27 -2.92
N ALA A 90 22.37 -8.64 -3.92
CA ALA A 90 21.94 -8.84 -5.29
C ALA A 90 21.89 -10.34 -5.58
N THR A 91 20.73 -10.81 -6.01
CA THR A 91 20.44 -12.21 -6.36
C THR A 91 19.68 -12.25 -7.68
N LYS A 92 19.31 -13.44 -8.16
CA LYS A 92 18.44 -13.60 -9.33
C LYS A 92 17.07 -12.91 -9.19
N ASP A 93 16.59 -12.74 -7.95
CA ASP A 93 15.29 -12.12 -7.66
C ASP A 93 15.39 -10.59 -7.61
N GLY A 94 16.61 -10.05 -7.70
CA GLY A 94 16.90 -8.63 -7.72
C GLY A 94 17.80 -8.15 -6.61
N ILE A 95 17.87 -6.82 -6.48
CA ILE A 95 18.61 -6.08 -5.45
C ILE A 95 17.68 -5.81 -4.27
N SER A 96 18.09 -6.28 -3.10
CA SER A 96 17.37 -6.12 -1.83
C SER A 96 18.23 -5.36 -0.81
N PHE A 97 17.59 -4.51 -0.01
CA PHE A 97 18.23 -3.69 1.01
C PHE A 97 17.86 -4.18 2.40
N TYR A 98 18.85 -4.36 3.26
CA TYR A 98 18.64 -4.82 4.63
C TYR A 98 19.30 -3.89 5.63
N CYS A 99 18.77 -3.91 6.84
CA CYS A 99 19.36 -3.27 8.00
C CYS A 99 19.33 -4.27 9.17
N THR A 100 20.51 -4.66 9.65
CA THR A 100 20.64 -5.54 10.81
C THR A 100 21.05 -4.73 12.02
N VAL A 101 20.23 -4.82 13.08
CA VAL A 101 20.33 -3.99 14.29
C VAL A 101 20.23 -4.85 15.55
N PRO A 102 20.87 -4.45 16.67
CA PRO A 102 20.57 -5.00 17.98
C PRO A 102 19.09 -4.83 18.35
N LYS A 103 18.45 -5.89 18.88
CA LYS A 103 17.01 -5.91 19.18
C LYS A 103 16.53 -4.76 20.06
N HIS A 104 17.34 -4.30 21.00
CA HIS A 104 16.96 -3.23 21.93
C HIS A 104 16.91 -1.83 21.27
N ILE A 105 17.63 -1.61 20.16
CA ILE A 105 17.57 -0.35 19.40
C ILE A 105 16.68 -0.41 18.15
N ARG A 106 16.07 -1.58 17.86
CA ARG A 106 15.20 -1.81 16.70
C ARG A 106 14.17 -0.69 16.51
N GLY A 107 13.39 -0.39 17.57
CA GLY A 107 12.32 0.61 17.48
C GLY A 107 12.83 2.02 17.18
N PHE A 108 14.01 2.37 17.67
CA PHE A 108 14.65 3.64 17.34
C PHE A 108 15.05 3.67 15.86
N VAL A 109 15.78 2.66 15.37
CA VAL A 109 16.24 2.62 13.98
C VAL A 109 15.06 2.59 12.99
N GLU A 110 14.03 1.77 13.24
CA GLU A 110 12.81 1.75 12.43
C GLU A 110 12.16 3.14 12.37
N SER A 111 12.04 3.83 13.51
CA SER A 111 11.46 5.18 13.57
C SER A 111 12.26 6.20 12.76
N GLN A 112 13.60 6.12 12.77
CA GLN A 112 14.45 7.02 11.98
C GLN A 112 14.35 6.72 10.48
N ILE A 113 14.27 5.44 10.09
CA ILE A 113 14.03 5.06 8.69
C ILE A 113 12.68 5.59 8.22
N TYR A 114 11.60 5.39 8.99
CA TYR A 114 10.27 5.91 8.65
C TYR A 114 10.21 7.44 8.61
N ALA A 115 11.00 8.15 9.41
CA ALA A 115 11.05 9.61 9.39
C ALA A 115 11.62 10.17 8.07
N GLN A 116 12.60 9.47 7.48
CA GLN A 116 13.24 9.88 6.23
C GLN A 116 12.64 9.22 4.99
N TYR A 117 12.03 8.04 5.16
CA TYR A 117 11.37 7.25 4.12
C TYR A 117 9.97 6.81 4.58
N PRO A 118 8.97 7.73 4.57
CA PRO A 118 7.64 7.46 5.13
C PRO A 118 6.92 6.25 4.52
N ASP A 119 7.12 6.04 3.21
CA ASP A 119 6.47 4.95 2.46
C ASP A 119 7.29 3.65 2.44
N ALA A 120 8.42 3.59 3.17
CA ALA A 120 9.22 2.37 3.25
C ALA A 120 8.43 1.23 3.93
N GLN A 121 8.56 0.02 3.40
CA GLN A 121 8.05 -1.19 4.04
C GLN A 121 9.21 -1.92 4.71
N ILE A 122 9.18 -1.96 6.04
CA ILE A 122 10.14 -2.68 6.86
C ILE A 122 9.48 -3.99 7.30
N THR A 123 10.14 -5.12 7.06
CA THR A 123 9.69 -6.44 7.50
C THR A 123 10.83 -7.21 8.14
N GLU A 124 10.54 -7.98 9.17
CA GLU A 124 11.53 -8.90 9.74
C GLU A 124 11.80 -10.03 8.73
N SER A 125 13.07 -10.32 8.47
CA SER A 125 13.49 -11.38 7.55
C SER A 125 14.55 -12.28 8.19
N GLY A 126 14.69 -13.49 7.68
CA GLY A 126 15.89 -14.29 7.93
C GLY A 126 17.14 -13.61 7.35
N ASP A 127 18.31 -14.05 7.80
CA ASP A 127 19.60 -13.53 7.30
C ASP A 127 19.84 -14.02 5.87
N PHE A 128 20.14 -13.12 4.94
CA PHE A 128 20.43 -13.52 3.55
C PHE A 128 21.66 -14.44 3.47
N ALA A 129 22.59 -14.36 4.43
CA ALA A 129 23.77 -15.22 4.47
C ALA A 129 23.45 -16.69 4.82
N ASP A 130 22.21 -17.00 5.23
CA ASP A 130 21.70 -18.37 5.37
C ASP A 130 21.38 -19.04 4.02
N SER A 131 21.26 -18.27 2.94
CA SER A 131 20.91 -18.79 1.61
C SER A 131 21.94 -19.82 1.10
N SER A 132 21.49 -20.75 0.26
CA SER A 132 22.41 -21.63 -0.47
C SER A 132 23.09 -20.84 -1.58
N VAL A 133 24.39 -20.59 -1.44
CA VAL A 133 25.17 -19.84 -2.43
C VAL A 133 25.96 -20.76 -3.36
N PRO A 134 26.32 -20.28 -4.57
CA PRO A 134 27.19 -20.99 -5.50
C PRO A 134 28.57 -21.39 -4.93
N SER A 135 29.21 -22.35 -5.60
CA SER A 135 30.42 -23.03 -5.10
C SER A 135 31.68 -22.15 -5.06
N PHE A 136 31.87 -21.23 -6.01
CA PHE A 136 33.01 -20.31 -5.97
C PHE A 136 32.62 -19.04 -5.25
N SER A 137 33.42 -18.66 -4.27
CA SER A 137 33.23 -17.48 -3.44
C SER A 137 34.48 -16.62 -3.42
N ARG A 138 34.30 -15.30 -3.33
CA ARG A 138 35.38 -14.35 -3.10
C ARG A 138 34.89 -13.20 -2.25
N SER A 139 35.62 -12.83 -1.20
CA SER A 139 35.30 -11.69 -0.34
C SER A 139 36.48 -10.76 -0.15
N GLY A 140 36.21 -9.50 0.16
CA GLY A 140 37.24 -8.51 0.48
C GLY A 140 36.67 -7.30 1.21
N HIS A 141 37.56 -6.37 1.56
CA HIS A 141 37.20 -5.14 2.29
C HIS A 141 37.62 -3.91 1.48
N PHE A 142 36.85 -2.83 1.55
CA PHE A 142 37.32 -1.53 1.04
C PHE A 142 38.02 -0.76 2.16
N ILE A 143 39.25 -0.33 1.89
CA ILE A 143 40.05 0.53 2.78
C ILE A 143 40.35 1.87 2.11
N LEU A 144 40.57 2.89 2.94
CA LEU A 144 41.01 4.20 2.47
C LEU A 144 42.47 4.17 2.04
N SER A 145 42.78 4.91 0.97
CA SER A 145 44.12 4.96 0.38
C SER A 145 45.04 6.01 0.98
N LYS A 146 44.46 7.06 1.55
CA LYS A 146 45.13 8.15 2.29
C LYS A 146 44.66 8.13 3.73
N ASP A 147 45.27 8.98 4.55
CA ASP A 147 44.91 9.18 5.95
C ASP A 147 43.41 9.48 6.13
N LEU A 148 42.87 9.11 7.31
CA LEU A 148 41.45 9.18 7.65
C LEU A 148 40.87 10.60 7.56
N MET A 149 41.71 11.63 7.72
CA MET A 149 41.31 13.04 7.61
C MET A 149 40.91 13.46 6.19
N PHE A 150 41.36 12.75 5.15
CA PHE A 150 41.01 13.08 3.77
C PHE A 150 39.62 12.53 3.42
N PRO A 151 38.71 13.35 2.84
CA PRO A 151 37.40 12.88 2.43
C PRO A 151 37.43 12.04 1.15
N ILE A 152 36.40 11.22 0.94
CA ILE A 152 36.04 10.72 -0.40
C ILE A 152 35.19 11.74 -1.15
N LYS A 153 35.04 11.57 -2.47
CA LYS A 153 34.06 12.34 -3.24
C LYS A 153 32.64 12.06 -2.73
N THR A 154 31.82 13.09 -2.59
CA THR A 154 30.49 13.00 -1.97
C THR A 154 29.36 13.13 -3.01
N PHE A 155 28.13 12.77 -2.65
CA PHE A 155 26.95 12.89 -3.52
C PHE A 155 26.71 14.33 -4.02
N ARG A 156 27.23 15.33 -3.31
CA ARG A 156 27.14 16.75 -3.72
C ARG A 156 27.99 17.06 -4.96
N ASP A 157 28.99 16.23 -5.23
CA ASP A 157 29.90 16.35 -6.37
C ASP A 157 29.42 15.56 -7.62
N PHE A 158 28.22 14.98 -7.59
CA PHE A 158 27.65 14.21 -8.70
C PHE A 158 26.41 14.89 -9.29
N GLU A 159 26.30 14.82 -10.63
CA GLU A 159 25.12 15.26 -11.37
C GLU A 159 23.99 14.21 -11.38
N VAL A 160 24.31 12.97 -11.00
CA VAL A 160 23.39 11.83 -10.91
C VAL A 160 23.56 11.14 -9.57
N ASP A 161 22.56 10.36 -9.16
CA ASP A 161 22.62 9.60 -7.91
C ASP A 161 23.83 8.64 -7.91
N PRO A 162 24.77 8.75 -6.94
CA PRO A 162 25.96 7.89 -6.90
C PRO A 162 25.65 6.42 -6.66
N LEU A 163 24.53 6.08 -6.04
CA LEU A 163 24.12 4.68 -5.83
C LEU A 163 23.78 3.99 -7.16
N ALA A 164 23.39 4.74 -8.19
CA ALA A 164 23.06 4.19 -9.51
C ALA A 164 24.22 3.41 -10.13
N ALA A 165 25.47 3.83 -9.91
CA ALA A 165 26.64 3.11 -10.41
C ALA A 165 26.88 1.80 -9.66
N ILE A 166 26.60 1.78 -8.35
CA ILE A 166 26.69 0.57 -7.51
C ILE A 166 25.59 -0.40 -7.92
N THR A 167 24.32 0.04 -7.98
CA THR A 167 23.19 -0.81 -8.34
C THR A 167 23.27 -1.31 -9.77
N SER A 168 23.79 -0.52 -10.72
CA SER A 168 24.05 -0.96 -12.10
C SER A 168 25.11 -2.06 -12.18
N ALA A 169 26.15 -2.02 -11.33
CA ALA A 169 27.10 -3.13 -11.25
C ALA A 169 26.44 -4.40 -10.68
N LEU A 170 25.54 -4.24 -9.71
CA LEU A 170 24.81 -5.34 -9.05
C LEU A 170 23.68 -5.93 -9.90
N SER A 171 23.09 -5.18 -10.83
CA SER A 171 21.98 -5.67 -11.67
C SER A 171 22.41 -6.68 -12.72
N ASN A 172 23.71 -6.78 -12.99
CA ASN A 172 24.28 -7.73 -13.94
C ASN A 172 24.40 -9.16 -13.39
N VAL A 173 23.91 -9.42 -12.16
CA VAL A 173 23.94 -10.74 -11.51
C VAL A 173 22.90 -11.67 -12.15
N ALA A 174 23.34 -12.83 -12.63
CA ALA A 174 22.51 -13.82 -13.32
C ALA A 174 22.01 -14.95 -12.38
N ASP A 175 21.29 -15.94 -12.93
CA ASP A 175 20.86 -17.10 -12.15
C ASP A 175 22.08 -17.86 -11.60
N LYS A 176 22.02 -18.24 -10.31
CA LYS A 176 23.14 -18.82 -9.53
C LYS A 176 24.38 -17.93 -9.44
N GLU A 177 24.16 -16.62 -9.32
CA GLU A 177 25.16 -15.64 -8.92
C GLU A 177 24.58 -14.83 -7.75
N GLU A 178 25.44 -14.43 -6.81
CA GLU A 178 25.05 -13.54 -5.72
C GLU A 178 26.16 -12.54 -5.42
N VAL A 179 25.79 -11.32 -5.01
CA VAL A 179 26.72 -10.31 -4.49
C VAL A 179 26.15 -9.72 -3.22
N TRP A 180 26.97 -9.66 -2.18
CA TRP A 180 26.62 -9.05 -0.91
C TRP A 180 27.56 -7.88 -0.62
N LEU A 181 26.99 -6.74 -0.27
CA LEU A 181 27.67 -5.58 0.28
C LEU A 181 27.19 -5.34 1.70
N GLN A 182 28.12 -5.11 2.62
CA GLN A 182 27.82 -4.87 4.03
C GLN A 182 28.60 -3.65 4.51
N PHE A 183 27.87 -2.71 5.12
CA PHE A 183 28.38 -1.47 5.69
C PHE A 183 28.11 -1.50 7.19
N LEU A 184 29.12 -1.86 7.98
CA LEU A 184 29.04 -1.83 9.43
C LEU A 184 29.35 -0.42 9.91
N VAL A 185 28.40 0.22 10.58
CA VAL A 185 28.44 1.65 10.92
C VAL A 185 28.35 1.82 12.44
N ARG A 186 29.38 2.43 13.04
CA ARG A 186 29.45 2.72 14.48
C ARG A 186 29.68 4.21 14.74
N PRO A 187 28.80 4.90 15.48
CA PRO A 187 29.01 6.31 15.80
C PRO A 187 30.21 6.46 16.74
N ILE A 188 30.94 7.58 16.58
CA ILE A 188 32.09 7.92 17.42
C ILE A 188 31.93 9.32 18.04
N PRO A 189 32.50 9.55 19.24
CA PRO A 189 32.47 10.85 19.87
C PRO A 189 33.35 11.87 19.15
N ASP A 190 33.07 13.15 19.40
CA ASP A 190 33.92 14.24 18.95
C ASP A 190 35.32 14.12 19.59
N GLY A 191 36.35 14.32 18.77
CA GLY A 191 37.76 14.19 19.13
C GLY A 191 38.61 13.60 18.00
N TRP A 192 38.01 12.80 17.11
CA TRP A 192 38.70 12.29 15.92
C TRP A 192 39.12 13.42 14.95
N GLN A 193 38.47 14.58 15.06
CA GLN A 193 38.71 15.74 14.21
C GLN A 193 40.00 16.51 14.55
N GLU A 194 40.51 16.39 15.78
CA GLU A 194 41.62 17.21 16.30
C GLU A 194 42.87 17.13 15.41
N ALA A 195 43.29 15.91 15.04
CA ALA A 195 44.46 15.70 14.18
C ALA A 195 44.30 16.36 12.79
N GLY A 196 43.08 16.42 12.26
CA GLY A 196 42.78 17.10 11.00
C GLY A 196 42.83 18.63 11.13
N TYR A 197 42.33 19.18 12.24
CA TYR A 197 42.44 20.62 12.52
C TYR A 197 43.89 21.06 12.74
N ASP A 198 44.68 20.26 13.44
CA ASP A 198 46.11 20.49 13.62
C ASP A 198 46.85 20.46 12.28
N TYR A 199 46.50 19.52 11.39
CA TYR A 199 47.04 19.48 10.03
C TYR A 199 46.70 20.75 9.24
N ILE A 200 45.45 21.20 9.25
CA ILE A 200 45.02 22.45 8.59
C ILE A 200 45.82 23.63 9.15
N LYS A 201 45.96 23.72 10.48
CA LYS A 201 46.69 24.78 11.16
C LYS A 201 48.17 24.81 10.78
N ILE A 202 48.85 23.66 10.79
CA ILE A 202 50.27 23.56 10.42
C ILE A 202 50.51 24.03 8.98
N ILE A 203 49.65 23.63 8.06
CA ILE A 203 49.78 23.98 6.63
C ILE A 203 49.46 25.46 6.39
N THR A 204 48.51 26.05 7.11
CA THR A 204 48.11 27.47 6.97
C THR A 204 49.07 28.43 7.69
N GLU A 205 49.60 28.07 8.85
CA GLU A 205 50.51 28.91 9.65
C GLU A 205 51.99 28.78 9.27
N GLY A 206 52.34 27.85 8.36
CA GLY A 206 53.66 27.77 7.74
C GLY A 206 54.81 27.47 8.72
N THR A 207 54.54 26.76 9.82
CA THR A 207 55.59 26.39 10.77
C THR A 207 56.51 25.34 10.13
N LYS A 208 57.83 25.55 10.20
CA LYS A 208 58.86 24.75 9.49
C LYS A 208 58.53 23.26 9.41
N ALA A 209 58.48 22.76 8.17
CA ALA A 209 58.75 21.38 7.84
C ALA A 209 60.17 21.02 8.32
N VAL A 210 60.28 20.61 9.58
CA VAL A 210 61.32 19.67 9.98
C VAL A 210 60.95 18.37 9.26
N THR A 211 61.92 17.77 8.58
CA THR A 211 61.84 16.46 7.94
C THR A 211 61.34 15.41 8.92
N LEU A 212 60.03 15.33 9.07
CA LEU A 212 59.31 14.35 9.85
C LEU A 212 58.25 13.77 8.92
N SER A 213 58.23 12.45 8.86
CA SER A 213 57.21 11.69 8.14
C SER A 213 55.82 12.07 8.65
N LEU A 214 54.79 12.02 7.80
CA LEU A 214 53.38 12.15 8.21
C LEU A 214 53.06 11.25 9.42
N LYS A 215 53.75 10.09 9.53
CA LYS A 215 53.66 9.17 10.66
C LYS A 215 54.21 9.71 11.98
N GLU A 216 55.19 10.62 11.95
CA GLU A 216 55.82 11.18 13.15
C GLU A 216 55.01 12.35 13.71
N ILE A 217 54.40 13.18 12.85
CA ILE A 217 53.47 14.25 13.26
C ILE A 217 52.24 13.64 13.95
N ILE A 218 51.66 12.59 13.36
CA ILE A 218 50.55 11.85 13.96
C ILE A 218 50.98 11.20 15.27
N LYS A 219 52.19 10.65 15.37
CA LYS A 219 52.69 9.99 16.58
C LYS A 219 52.93 10.97 17.73
N ASP A 220 53.41 12.18 17.45
CA ASP A 220 53.64 13.20 18.46
C ASP A 220 52.30 13.76 18.99
N ALA A 221 51.34 14.07 18.11
CA ALA A 221 49.98 14.46 18.50
C ALA A 221 49.26 13.35 19.29
N PHE A 222 49.39 12.09 18.85
CA PHE A 222 48.82 10.93 19.54
C PHE A 222 49.50 10.66 20.89
N SER A 223 50.79 11.02 21.04
CA SER A 223 51.53 10.89 22.30
C SER A 223 51.18 11.99 23.31
N GLU A 224 50.86 13.20 22.84
CA GLU A 224 50.37 14.31 23.67
C GLU A 224 48.98 13.97 24.23
N ILE A 225 48.07 13.44 23.40
CA ILE A 225 46.75 12.93 23.82
C ILE A 225 46.91 11.80 24.86
N LEU A 226 47.87 10.89 24.68
CA LEU A 226 48.15 9.82 25.64
C LEU A 226 48.69 10.35 26.98
N SER A 227 49.36 11.50 27.00
CA SER A 227 49.85 12.15 28.22
C SER A 227 48.75 12.90 28.98
N ILE A 228 47.81 13.53 28.26
CA ILE A 228 46.62 14.20 28.80
C ILE A 228 45.65 13.16 29.39
N VAL A 229 45.50 12.00 28.75
CA VAL A 229 44.60 10.93 29.21
C VAL A 229 45.17 10.11 30.39
N PHE A 230 46.48 10.06 30.62
CA PHE A 230 47.08 9.17 31.66
C PHE A 230 47.70 9.84 32.89
N VAL A 231 47.92 11.16 32.94
CA VAL A 231 48.66 11.78 34.07
C VAL A 231 47.84 12.75 34.94
N GLU A 232 46.71 13.29 34.47
CA GLU A 232 46.11 14.48 35.11
C GLU A 232 44.80 14.27 35.90
N VAL A 233 44.67 13.14 36.63
CA VAL A 233 43.49 12.89 37.50
C VAL A 233 43.77 12.93 39.01
N PRO A 234 45.02 13.01 39.52
CA PRO A 234 45.17 13.48 40.89
C PRO A 234 46.36 14.43 41.06
N LYS A 235 46.16 15.73 40.80
CA LYS A 235 46.88 16.84 41.46
C LYS A 235 46.26 18.22 41.16
N ARG A 236 44.99 18.40 41.52
CA ARG A 236 44.43 19.73 41.77
C ARG A 236 44.20 19.93 43.27
N VAL A 237 45.30 19.97 44.04
CA VAL A 237 45.34 20.69 45.32
C VAL A 237 46.78 21.17 45.54
N VAL A 238 46.92 22.47 45.79
CA VAL A 238 48.13 23.21 46.25
C VAL A 238 49.04 23.81 45.15
N ALA A 239 48.69 25.04 44.78
CA ALA A 239 49.51 26.26 44.69
C ALA A 239 50.72 26.41 43.72
N ASN A 240 50.68 27.60 43.11
CA ASN A 240 51.72 28.48 42.56
C ASN A 240 52.16 28.33 41.09
N GLU A 241 52.16 29.50 40.44
CA GLU A 241 52.30 29.80 39.00
C GLU A 241 53.58 29.23 38.35
N PRO A 242 53.54 28.82 37.07
CA PRO A 242 54.74 28.56 36.28
C PRO A 242 55.29 29.86 35.62
N PRO A 243 56.61 29.95 35.37
CA PRO A 243 57.26 31.10 34.76
C PRO A 243 56.89 31.26 33.27
N PRO A 244 57.05 32.46 32.66
CA PRO A 244 56.60 32.69 31.29
C PRO A 244 57.47 31.94 30.28
N LEU A 245 56.83 31.27 29.34
CA LEU A 245 57.47 30.64 28.19
C LEU A 245 57.96 31.71 27.18
N PRO A 246 59.06 31.46 26.44
CA PRO A 246 59.58 32.41 25.48
C PRO A 246 58.63 32.54 24.28
N VAL A 247 58.26 33.77 23.95
CA VAL A 247 57.44 34.12 22.78
C VAL A 247 58.27 33.92 21.51
N PRO A 248 57.87 33.05 20.56
CA PRO A 248 58.48 33.01 19.24
C PRO A 248 58.15 34.29 18.47
N LYS A 249 59.15 34.95 17.89
CA LYS A 249 58.94 36.13 17.03
C LYS A 249 58.12 35.72 15.79
N PRO A 250 57.14 36.53 15.36
CA PRO A 250 56.38 36.27 14.15
C PRO A 250 57.29 36.45 12.93
N LEU A 251 57.37 35.43 12.08
CA LEU A 251 57.89 35.57 10.72
C LEU A 251 56.74 36.01 9.81
N SER A 252 56.99 37.07 9.06
CA SER A 252 56.05 37.68 8.13
C SER A 252 55.78 36.80 6.91
N GLY A 253 54.50 36.68 6.56
CA GLY A 253 54.01 36.24 5.25
C GLY A 253 53.37 34.86 5.30
N ALA A 254 52.04 34.80 5.31
CA ALA A 254 51.30 33.56 5.08
C ALA A 254 51.79 32.93 3.75
N PRO A 255 52.12 31.63 3.72
CA PRO A 255 52.53 30.98 2.49
C PRO A 255 51.40 31.09 1.46
N LYS A 256 51.72 31.55 0.24
CA LYS A 256 50.77 31.56 -0.87
C LYS A 256 50.50 30.08 -1.24
N LEU A 257 49.38 29.55 -0.77
CA LEU A 257 48.95 28.19 -1.09
C LEU A 257 48.59 28.12 -2.58
N SER A 258 48.83 26.97 -3.20
CA SER A 258 48.31 26.69 -4.55
C SER A 258 46.80 26.49 -4.47
N SER A 259 46.06 26.88 -5.50
CA SER A 259 44.59 26.69 -5.60
C SER A 259 44.16 25.26 -5.22
N ASP A 260 44.91 24.26 -5.68
CA ASP A 260 44.58 22.85 -5.44
C ASP A 260 44.72 22.44 -3.98
N LYS A 261 45.65 23.07 -3.24
CA LYS A 261 45.83 22.84 -1.79
C LYS A 261 44.77 23.57 -0.97
N GLU A 262 44.32 24.73 -1.41
CA GLU A 262 43.21 25.45 -0.76
C GLU A 262 41.93 24.63 -0.83
N LEU A 263 41.59 24.09 -2.02
CA LEU A 263 40.44 23.20 -2.21
C LEU A 263 40.55 21.90 -1.37
N GLU A 264 41.75 21.33 -1.26
CA GLU A 264 42.00 20.16 -0.42
C GLU A 264 41.76 20.45 1.07
N LEU A 265 42.27 21.58 1.58
CA LEU A 265 42.08 21.99 2.97
C LEU A 265 40.61 22.32 3.27
N GLU A 266 39.90 22.94 2.32
CA GLU A 266 38.47 23.20 2.42
C GLU A 266 37.67 21.90 2.50
N ALA A 267 37.98 20.92 1.64
CA ALA A 267 37.34 19.61 1.67
C ALA A 267 37.59 18.87 3.00
N ILE A 268 38.81 18.92 3.53
CA ILE A 268 39.13 18.37 4.86
C ILE A 268 38.32 19.11 5.93
N GLY A 269 38.31 20.45 5.93
CA GLY A 269 37.52 21.25 6.89
C GLY A 269 36.03 20.92 6.87
N ASN A 270 35.46 20.71 5.67
CA ASN A 270 34.08 20.27 5.49
C ASN A 270 33.84 18.85 6.02
N LYS A 271 34.81 17.94 5.90
CA LYS A 271 34.71 16.60 6.49
C LYS A 271 34.64 16.66 8.01
N LEU A 272 35.52 17.44 8.62
CA LEU A 272 35.68 17.57 10.07
C LEU A 272 34.50 18.29 10.74
N SER A 273 33.75 19.14 10.02
CA SER A 273 32.61 19.86 10.59
C SER A 273 31.36 19.01 10.82
N LYS A 274 31.41 17.71 10.47
CA LYS A 274 30.27 16.79 10.52
C LYS A 274 30.49 15.65 11.49
N MET A 275 29.38 15.02 11.90
CA MET A 275 29.38 13.82 12.73
C MET A 275 30.07 12.65 12.04
N GLY A 276 30.95 11.97 12.76
CA GLY A 276 31.80 10.88 12.26
C GLY A 276 31.30 9.49 12.65
N PHE A 277 31.62 8.52 11.81
CA PHE A 277 31.38 7.10 12.01
C PHE A 277 32.64 6.30 11.69
N GLU A 278 32.87 5.25 12.46
CA GLU A 278 33.71 4.14 12.05
C GLU A 278 32.88 3.23 11.14
N VAL A 279 33.39 3.00 9.94
CA VAL A 279 32.70 2.26 8.88
C VAL A 279 33.60 1.14 8.36
N GLU A 280 33.11 -0.09 8.38
CA GLU A 280 33.74 -1.20 7.66
C GLU A 280 32.86 -1.58 6.47
N ILE A 281 33.48 -1.62 5.27
CA ILE A 281 32.78 -1.92 4.02
C ILE A 281 33.29 -3.27 3.50
N LYS A 282 32.42 -4.28 3.49
CA LYS A 282 32.71 -5.63 3.02
C LYS A 282 31.99 -5.92 1.71
N ILE A 283 32.63 -6.73 0.88
CA ILE A 283 32.05 -7.29 -0.33
C ILE A 283 32.25 -8.80 -0.36
N ALA A 284 31.23 -9.54 -0.76
CA ALA A 284 31.33 -10.94 -1.14
C ALA A 284 30.62 -11.16 -2.48
N ALA A 285 31.18 -12.01 -3.32
CA ALA A 285 30.53 -12.47 -4.54
C ALA A 285 30.61 -13.99 -4.64
N PHE A 286 29.59 -14.57 -5.28
CA PHE A 286 29.43 -16.00 -5.47
C PHE A 286 29.01 -16.29 -6.91
N ALA A 287 29.63 -17.29 -7.53
CA ALA A 287 29.28 -17.72 -8.88
C ALA A 287 29.56 -19.21 -9.09
N GLN A 288 28.98 -19.78 -10.15
CA GLN A 288 29.30 -21.16 -10.57
C GLN A 288 30.60 -21.26 -11.37
N ASP A 289 31.09 -20.13 -11.88
CA ASP A 289 32.26 -20.04 -12.76
C ASP A 289 33.26 -19.01 -12.22
N ARG A 290 34.56 -19.33 -12.30
CA ARG A 290 35.64 -18.46 -11.76
C ARG A 290 35.82 -17.18 -12.57
N ASP A 291 35.79 -17.26 -13.90
CA ASP A 291 35.95 -16.06 -14.75
C ASP A 291 34.79 -15.10 -14.53
N ARG A 292 33.59 -15.67 -14.34
CA ARG A 292 32.40 -14.91 -13.99
C ARG A 292 32.52 -14.24 -12.62
N LEU A 293 32.99 -14.97 -11.61
CA LEU A 293 33.25 -14.42 -10.27
C LEU A 293 34.22 -13.22 -10.31
N GLU A 294 35.33 -13.34 -11.05
CA GLU A 294 36.29 -12.25 -11.21
C GLU A 294 35.67 -11.03 -11.90
N ASN A 295 34.85 -11.24 -12.92
CA ASN A 295 34.16 -10.15 -13.62
C ASN A 295 33.18 -9.41 -12.71
N ILE A 296 32.42 -10.14 -11.88
CA ILE A 296 31.50 -9.56 -10.90
C ILE A 296 32.27 -8.71 -9.89
N ILE A 297 33.28 -9.29 -9.23
CA ILE A 297 34.11 -8.58 -8.25
C ILE A 297 34.75 -7.34 -8.86
N ARG A 298 35.29 -7.45 -10.09
CA ARG A 298 35.89 -6.32 -10.79
C ARG A 298 34.86 -5.23 -11.12
N GLY A 299 33.65 -5.61 -11.54
CA GLY A 299 32.57 -4.68 -11.85
C GLY A 299 32.14 -3.88 -10.62
N VAL A 300 31.89 -4.56 -9.50
CA VAL A 300 31.50 -3.90 -8.24
C VAL A 300 32.66 -3.08 -7.68
N THR A 301 33.89 -3.60 -7.68
CA THR A 301 35.06 -2.81 -7.25
C THR A 301 35.26 -1.55 -8.12
N ALA A 302 34.94 -1.63 -9.41
CA ALA A 302 35.01 -0.48 -10.31
C ALA A 302 33.94 0.58 -10.03
N SER A 303 32.73 0.20 -9.60
CA SER A 303 31.69 1.18 -9.25
C SER A 303 32.10 2.06 -8.06
N PHE A 304 32.79 1.51 -7.07
CA PHE A 304 33.32 2.27 -5.93
C PHE A 304 34.48 3.22 -6.29
N ARG A 305 35.11 3.08 -7.46
CA ARG A 305 36.16 4.01 -7.89
C ARG A 305 35.64 5.41 -8.18
N GLN A 306 34.34 5.57 -8.45
CA GLN A 306 33.74 6.89 -8.70
C GLN A 306 33.90 7.86 -7.52
N PHE A 307 34.08 7.34 -6.30
CA PHE A 307 34.28 8.12 -5.08
C PHE A 307 35.73 8.62 -4.90
N SER A 308 36.60 8.34 -5.88
CA SER A 308 38.02 8.68 -5.84
C SER A 308 38.27 10.02 -6.51
N THR A 309 39.18 10.82 -5.96
CA THR A 309 39.76 11.98 -6.66
C THR A 309 41.29 11.93 -6.63
N SER A 310 41.96 12.78 -7.41
CA SER A 310 43.42 12.87 -7.44
C SER A 310 44.00 13.46 -6.14
N SER A 311 43.32 14.46 -5.58
CA SER A 311 43.75 15.19 -4.38
C SER A 311 43.19 14.64 -3.07
N LEU A 312 42.01 14.00 -3.07
CA LEU A 312 41.36 13.48 -1.86
C LEU A 312 41.57 11.97 -1.71
N ASN A 313 40.74 11.31 -0.90
CA ASN A 313 40.83 9.89 -0.62
C ASN A 313 40.18 9.03 -1.72
N SER A 314 40.41 7.73 -1.65
CA SER A 314 39.80 6.73 -2.53
C SER A 314 39.60 5.41 -1.78
N LEU A 315 38.56 4.68 -2.18
CA LEU A 315 38.26 3.34 -1.68
C LEU A 315 39.00 2.30 -2.54
N LYS A 316 39.91 1.56 -1.92
CA LYS A 316 40.66 0.46 -2.55
C LYS A 316 40.26 -0.85 -1.92
N SER A 317 40.01 -1.86 -2.76
CA SER A 317 39.80 -3.22 -2.26
C SER A 317 41.11 -3.80 -1.72
N ALA A 318 41.11 -4.28 -0.48
CA ALA A 318 42.20 -4.99 0.16
C ALA A 318 41.75 -6.39 0.59
N ASP A 319 42.72 -7.29 0.70
CA ASP A 319 42.62 -8.63 1.30
C ASP A 319 41.46 -9.48 0.75
N TRP A 320 41.72 -10.17 -0.37
CA TRP A 320 40.76 -11.11 -0.95
C TRP A 320 40.88 -12.49 -0.32
N GLY A 321 39.78 -13.02 0.21
CA GLY A 321 39.63 -14.41 0.66
C GLY A 321 38.65 -15.20 -0.23
N ASP A 322 38.75 -16.53 -0.23
CA ASP A 322 37.92 -17.43 -1.03
C ASP A 322 37.23 -18.56 -0.24
N ASP A 323 37.47 -18.63 1.09
CA ASP A 323 36.90 -19.64 1.98
C ASP A 323 35.41 -19.36 2.28
N LEU A 324 34.52 -20.08 1.59
CA LEU A 324 33.08 -19.93 1.68
C LEU A 324 32.53 -19.93 3.12
N MET A 325 33.03 -20.82 3.98
CA MET A 325 32.48 -20.98 5.33
C MET A 325 32.86 -19.79 6.20
N LYS A 326 34.10 -19.30 6.07
CA LYS A 326 34.56 -18.09 6.75
C LYS A 326 33.85 -16.84 6.25
N ILE A 327 33.62 -16.73 4.95
CA ILE A 327 32.90 -15.60 4.35
C ILE A 327 31.48 -15.52 4.92
N LYS A 328 30.76 -16.64 4.95
CA LYS A 328 29.41 -16.68 5.53
C LYS A 328 29.40 -16.35 7.01
N ASP A 329 30.32 -16.92 7.79
CA ASP A 329 30.41 -16.66 9.23
C ASP A 329 30.70 -15.18 9.52
N ASP A 330 31.60 -14.56 8.75
CA ASP A 330 31.94 -13.14 8.89
C ASP A 330 30.76 -12.21 8.58
N PHE A 331 30.05 -12.46 7.48
CA PHE A 331 28.86 -11.68 7.10
C PHE A 331 27.72 -11.84 8.11
N LYS A 332 27.57 -13.02 8.74
CA LYS A 332 26.54 -13.26 9.77
C LYS A 332 26.87 -12.59 11.10
N LYS A 333 28.11 -12.76 11.57
CA LYS A 333 28.57 -12.20 12.85
C LYS A 333 28.61 -10.69 12.84
N ARG A 334 28.79 -10.06 11.67
CA ARG A 334 28.78 -8.59 11.52
C ARG A 334 29.79 -7.94 12.46
N THR A 335 30.91 -8.59 12.71
CA THR A 335 31.93 -8.11 13.63
C THR A 335 32.77 -7.02 12.95
N LEU A 336 33.01 -5.92 13.67
CA LEU A 336 33.87 -4.82 13.24
C LEU A 336 35.36 -5.17 13.46
N HIS A 337 36.15 -5.12 12.39
CA HIS A 337 37.60 -5.36 12.41
C HIS A 337 38.36 -4.05 12.49
N THR A 338 39.02 -3.80 13.63
CA THR A 338 39.72 -2.54 13.90
C THR A 338 40.80 -2.15 12.88
N ASP A 339 41.37 -3.11 12.13
CA ASP A 339 42.37 -2.86 11.09
C ASP A 339 41.77 -2.57 9.70
N LYS A 340 40.45 -2.70 9.52
CA LYS A 340 39.71 -2.51 8.27
C LYS A 340 38.75 -1.32 8.29
N ILE A 341 38.79 -0.51 9.35
CA ILE A 341 37.88 0.63 9.54
C ILE A 341 38.30 1.82 8.68
N ALA A 342 37.31 2.40 7.99
CA ALA A 342 37.35 3.75 7.45
C ALA A 342 36.64 4.71 8.40
N LEU A 343 37.09 5.96 8.43
CA LEU A 343 36.40 7.01 9.18
C LEU A 343 35.70 7.93 8.18
N LEU A 344 34.37 7.89 8.19
CA LEU A 344 33.51 8.60 7.25
C LEU A 344 32.52 9.46 8.03
N ASN A 345 32.23 10.66 7.54
CA ASN A 345 31.14 11.46 8.10
C ASN A 345 29.78 11.07 7.51
N THR A 346 28.71 11.69 8.00
CA THR A 346 27.33 11.46 7.53
C THR A 346 27.15 11.63 6.02
N GLU A 347 27.84 12.59 5.40
CA GLU A 347 27.74 12.87 3.96
C GLU A 347 28.48 11.83 3.12
N GLU A 348 29.70 11.48 3.51
CA GLU A 348 30.49 10.43 2.86
C GLU A 348 29.76 9.08 2.94
N LEU A 349 29.18 8.77 4.10
CA LEU A 349 28.42 7.54 4.31
C LEU A 349 27.13 7.51 3.48
N ALA A 350 26.38 8.62 3.45
CA ALA A 350 25.20 8.78 2.59
C ALA A 350 25.53 8.74 1.09
N SER A 351 26.78 8.99 0.71
CA SER A 351 27.22 8.91 -0.69
C SER A 351 27.41 7.47 -1.17
N ILE A 352 27.75 6.56 -0.26
CA ILE A 352 28.05 5.15 -0.56
C ILE A 352 26.89 4.21 -0.21
N PHE A 353 25.97 4.63 0.67
CA PHE A 353 24.77 3.89 1.01
C PHE A 353 23.58 4.83 1.27
N HIS A 354 22.48 4.58 0.54
CA HIS A 354 21.15 5.14 0.79
C HIS A 354 20.10 4.23 0.15
N LEU A 355 18.82 4.41 0.49
CA LEU A 355 17.73 3.70 -0.19
C LEU A 355 17.45 4.34 -1.56
N PRO A 356 17.17 3.54 -2.62
CA PRO A 356 17.06 4.05 -3.97
C PRO A 356 15.82 4.94 -4.14
N SER A 357 15.95 6.02 -4.92
CA SER A 357 14.81 6.81 -5.37
C SER A 357 14.19 6.23 -6.64
N SER A 358 12.97 6.65 -6.97
CA SER A 358 12.28 6.26 -8.21
C SER A 358 13.00 6.65 -9.50
N LYS A 359 13.99 7.54 -9.44
CA LYS A 359 14.85 7.95 -10.57
C LYS A 359 15.98 6.97 -10.86
N VAL A 360 16.26 6.00 -9.98
CA VAL A 360 17.25 4.96 -10.24
C VAL A 360 16.64 3.96 -11.22
N ASP A 361 16.91 4.14 -12.52
CA ASP A 361 16.47 3.28 -13.62
C ASP A 361 17.15 1.89 -13.66
N THR A 362 17.58 1.38 -12.50
CA THR A 362 18.20 0.06 -12.44
C THR A 362 17.11 -1.02 -12.50
N PRO A 363 17.14 -1.93 -13.49
CA PRO A 363 16.22 -3.06 -13.51
C PRO A 363 16.44 -3.97 -12.30
N ASN A 364 15.36 -4.63 -11.85
CA ASN A 364 15.38 -5.64 -10.78
C ASN A 364 15.73 -5.14 -9.36
N ILE A 365 15.42 -3.90 -8.99
CA ILE A 365 15.31 -3.56 -7.56
C ILE A 365 13.99 -4.13 -7.04
N SER A 366 13.99 -4.73 -5.84
CA SER A 366 12.77 -5.25 -5.19
C SER A 366 11.85 -4.10 -4.72
N TRP A 367 11.11 -3.50 -5.65
CA TRP A 367 10.12 -2.45 -5.38
C TRP A 367 8.84 -3.01 -4.77
N THR A 368 8.17 -2.20 -3.95
CA THR A 368 6.77 -2.46 -3.59
C THR A 368 5.86 -1.90 -4.69
N LEU A 369 4.89 -2.72 -5.14
CA LEU A 369 4.01 -2.39 -6.26
C LEU A 369 2.91 -1.37 -5.91
N ALA A 370 2.60 -1.19 -4.63
CA ALA A 370 1.63 -0.22 -4.13
C ALA A 370 2.05 0.36 -2.79
N SER A 371 1.76 1.64 -2.60
CA SER A 371 1.90 2.38 -1.36
C SER A 371 0.88 1.87 -0.33
N ARG A 372 1.21 1.97 0.96
CA ARG A 372 0.28 1.63 2.05
C ARG A 372 -0.09 2.91 2.80
N GLY A 373 -1.36 3.29 2.74
CA GLY A 373 -1.88 4.39 3.56
C GLY A 373 -1.97 4.03 5.04
N GLU A 374 -1.73 5.01 5.91
CA GLU A 374 -2.03 4.90 7.33
C GLU A 374 -3.55 4.87 7.54
N PRO A 375 -4.10 3.95 8.36
CA PRO A 375 -5.51 4.01 8.74
C PRO A 375 -5.80 5.33 9.44
N PRO A 376 -6.96 5.96 9.17
CA PRO A 376 -7.30 7.22 9.82
C PRO A 376 -7.44 7.04 11.34
N LEU A 377 -7.14 8.09 12.11
CA LEU A 377 -7.19 8.05 13.58
C LEU A 377 -8.57 7.66 14.13
N ASN A 378 -9.63 7.99 13.40
CA ASN A 378 -11.01 7.67 13.73
C ASN A 378 -11.51 6.36 13.07
N LEU A 379 -10.60 5.44 12.72
CA LEU A 379 -10.97 4.15 12.13
C LEU A 379 -12.01 3.42 13.00
N PRO A 380 -13.19 3.08 12.48
CA PRO A 380 -14.22 2.41 13.26
C PRO A 380 -13.84 0.97 13.63
N THR A 381 -13.76 0.68 14.93
CA THR A 381 -13.35 -0.64 15.47
C THR A 381 -14.37 -1.27 16.41
N GLU A 382 -15.35 -0.51 16.90
CA GLU A 382 -16.40 -0.97 17.82
C GLU A 382 -17.78 -0.77 17.23
N ASN A 383 -18.75 -1.62 17.61
CA ASN A 383 -20.13 -1.59 17.09
C ASN A 383 -20.20 -1.43 15.55
N CYS A 384 -19.37 -2.19 14.85
CA CYS A 384 -19.27 -2.12 13.39
C CYS A 384 -19.90 -3.33 12.72
N THR A 385 -20.27 -3.17 11.46
CA THR A 385 -20.35 -4.27 10.50
C THR A 385 -18.98 -4.38 9.85
N TYR A 386 -18.23 -5.39 10.28
CA TYR A 386 -16.81 -5.54 9.97
C TYR A 386 -16.60 -6.15 8.59
N PHE A 387 -15.66 -5.60 7.83
CA PHE A 387 -15.34 -6.11 6.48
C PHE A 387 -13.85 -6.20 6.20
N GLY A 388 -12.98 -5.72 7.11
CA GLY A 388 -11.53 -5.72 6.90
C GLY A 388 -10.69 -5.75 8.17
N VAL A 389 -9.38 -5.96 7.97
CA VAL A 389 -8.34 -5.85 8.99
C VAL A 389 -7.21 -5.00 8.39
N THR A 390 -6.82 -3.92 9.05
CA THR A 390 -5.63 -3.14 8.65
C THR A 390 -4.37 -3.84 9.14
N THR A 391 -3.29 -3.75 8.37
CA THR A 391 -1.97 -4.32 8.70
C THR A 391 -0.88 -3.25 8.72
N PHE A 392 -1.24 -2.02 9.08
CA PHE A 392 -0.30 -0.89 9.11
C PHE A 392 0.69 -1.05 10.27
N ARG A 393 2.00 -0.93 9.98
CA ARG A 393 3.11 -1.09 10.94
C ARG A 393 2.98 -2.36 11.81
N ASP A 394 2.69 -3.50 11.16
CA ASP A 394 2.48 -4.83 11.77
C ASP A 394 1.37 -4.93 12.83
N LYS A 395 0.57 -3.86 13.03
CA LYS A 395 -0.61 -3.90 13.89
C LYS A 395 -1.81 -4.38 13.09
N LYS A 396 -2.39 -5.50 13.54
CA LYS A 396 -3.64 -6.03 12.99
C LYS A 396 -4.83 -5.48 13.76
N VAL A 397 -5.59 -4.57 13.14
CA VAL A 397 -6.80 -3.99 13.75
C VAL A 397 -8.01 -4.29 12.86
N LYS A 398 -9.04 -4.91 13.42
CA LYS A 398 -10.29 -5.21 12.72
C LYS A 398 -11.16 -3.95 12.62
N PHE A 399 -11.69 -3.65 11.45
CA PHE A 399 -12.48 -2.45 11.21
C PHE A 399 -13.71 -2.71 10.33
N GLY A 400 -14.63 -1.75 10.33
CA GLY A 400 -15.88 -1.84 9.58
C GLY A 400 -16.61 -0.51 9.43
N ILE A 401 -17.90 -0.58 9.12
CA ILE A 401 -18.80 0.58 9.08
C ILE A 401 -19.61 0.60 10.37
N ARG A 402 -19.72 1.76 11.05
CA ARG A 402 -20.47 1.90 12.30
C ARG A 402 -21.97 1.69 12.11
N ASN A 403 -22.62 1.00 13.04
CA ASN A 403 -24.07 0.77 12.96
C ASN A 403 -24.91 1.91 13.56
N ASP A 404 -24.34 2.78 14.39
CA ASP A 404 -25.05 3.70 15.29
C ASP A 404 -25.09 5.17 14.83
N ASN A 405 -24.42 5.51 13.73
CA ASN A 405 -24.26 6.89 13.25
C ASN A 405 -24.81 7.15 11.84
N ALA A 406 -25.70 6.28 11.34
CA ALA A 406 -26.21 6.32 9.97
C ALA A 406 -25.11 6.25 8.88
N ASP A 407 -23.87 5.88 9.22
CA ASP A 407 -22.77 5.68 8.25
C ASP A 407 -23.16 4.61 7.23
N ARG A 408 -23.81 3.53 7.72
CA ARG A 408 -24.36 2.47 6.87
C ARG A 408 -25.47 2.94 5.95
N ASP A 409 -26.18 4.02 6.24
CA ASP A 409 -27.32 4.46 5.44
C ASP A 409 -26.91 5.14 4.14
N ARG A 410 -25.60 5.38 3.95
CA ARG A 410 -25.03 6.08 2.79
C ARG A 410 -24.69 5.17 1.62
N HIS A 411 -25.22 3.95 1.59
CA HIS A 411 -24.93 2.96 0.54
C HIS A 411 -23.46 2.53 0.50
N MET A 412 -23.16 1.49 -0.25
CA MET A 412 -21.82 0.98 -0.46
C MET A 412 -21.64 0.55 -1.91
N TYR A 413 -20.54 0.96 -2.51
CA TYR A 413 -20.13 0.56 -3.85
C TYR A 413 -18.78 -0.17 -3.77
N LEU A 414 -18.79 -1.42 -4.22
CA LEU A 414 -17.67 -2.34 -4.11
C LEU A 414 -17.24 -2.79 -5.51
N VAL A 415 -16.06 -2.36 -5.95
CA VAL A 415 -15.58 -2.56 -7.32
C VAL A 415 -14.26 -3.33 -7.35
N GLY A 416 -14.11 -4.21 -8.34
CA GLY A 416 -12.89 -5.00 -8.52
C GLY A 416 -13.04 -6.11 -9.53
N LYS A 417 -11.92 -6.60 -10.08
CA LYS A 417 -11.88 -7.74 -11.01
C LYS A 417 -12.51 -9.01 -10.41
N THR A 418 -12.84 -9.99 -11.23
CA THR A 418 -13.33 -11.30 -10.76
C THR A 418 -12.27 -11.99 -9.88
N GLY A 419 -12.70 -12.64 -8.80
CA GLY A 419 -11.82 -13.36 -7.88
C GLY A 419 -11.10 -12.50 -6.83
N THR A 420 -11.29 -11.18 -6.79
CA THR A 420 -10.61 -10.28 -5.83
C THR A 420 -11.17 -10.33 -4.40
N GLY A 421 -12.29 -11.04 -4.17
CA GLY A 421 -12.89 -11.19 -2.84
C GLY A 421 -14.19 -10.41 -2.63
N LYS A 422 -14.80 -9.86 -3.69
CA LYS A 422 -16.04 -9.09 -3.59
C LYS A 422 -17.17 -9.83 -2.85
N SER A 423 -17.50 -11.02 -3.32
CA SER A 423 -18.55 -11.85 -2.72
C SER A 423 -18.19 -12.26 -1.29
N THR A 424 -16.91 -12.40 -0.94
CA THR A 424 -16.46 -12.69 0.43
C THR A 424 -16.78 -11.54 1.38
N ILE A 425 -16.61 -10.29 0.94
CA ILE A 425 -17.01 -9.12 1.74
C ILE A 425 -18.52 -9.12 1.98
N PHE A 426 -19.32 -9.32 0.94
CA PHE A 426 -20.79 -9.38 1.05
C PHE A 426 -21.24 -10.51 1.98
N LYS A 427 -20.71 -11.72 1.81
CA LYS A 427 -20.98 -12.88 2.69
C LYS A 427 -20.78 -12.53 4.16
N ASN A 428 -19.64 -11.90 4.49
CA ASN A 428 -19.34 -11.51 5.87
C ASN A 428 -20.28 -10.43 6.42
N MET A 429 -20.63 -9.43 5.60
CA MET A 429 -21.54 -8.37 6.02
C MET A 429 -22.97 -8.88 6.21
N ILE A 430 -23.49 -9.66 5.27
CA ILE A 430 -24.84 -10.24 5.32
C ILE A 430 -25.03 -11.09 6.58
N ILE A 431 -24.08 -11.96 6.91
CA ILE A 431 -24.16 -12.79 8.13
C ILE A 431 -24.21 -11.92 9.39
N GLN A 432 -23.40 -10.86 9.46
CA GLN A 432 -23.42 -9.96 10.60
C GLN A 432 -24.76 -9.24 10.74
N ASP A 433 -25.37 -8.86 9.62
CA ASP A 433 -26.65 -8.17 9.61
C ASP A 433 -27.79 -9.06 10.05
N MET A 434 -27.84 -10.29 9.54
CA MET A 434 -28.84 -11.28 9.96
C MET A 434 -28.73 -11.57 11.46
N ARG A 435 -27.50 -11.77 11.97
CA ARG A 435 -27.25 -12.02 13.40
C ARG A 435 -27.59 -10.84 14.31
N LYS A 436 -27.55 -9.61 13.79
CA LYS A 436 -27.98 -8.40 14.52
C LYS A 436 -29.48 -8.14 14.41
N GLY A 437 -30.23 -8.98 13.71
CA GLY A 437 -31.68 -8.83 13.56
C GLY A 437 -32.09 -7.78 12.53
N PHE A 438 -31.20 -7.37 11.62
CA PHE A 438 -31.55 -6.43 10.56
C PHE A 438 -32.34 -7.12 9.44
N GLY A 439 -33.14 -6.33 8.71
CA GLY A 439 -33.77 -6.76 7.47
C GLY A 439 -32.75 -6.75 6.34
N VAL A 440 -32.68 -7.85 5.60
CA VAL A 440 -31.67 -8.06 4.55
C VAL A 440 -32.35 -8.52 3.27
N GLY A 441 -31.97 -7.91 2.16
CA GLY A 441 -32.27 -8.39 0.82
C GLY A 441 -30.99 -8.84 0.11
N VAL A 442 -31.04 -9.92 -0.65
CA VAL A 442 -29.94 -10.36 -1.51
C VAL A 442 -30.48 -10.63 -2.91
N ILE A 443 -29.87 -10.03 -3.92
CA ILE A 443 -30.14 -10.33 -5.33
C ILE A 443 -28.86 -10.87 -5.95
N ASP A 444 -28.92 -12.12 -6.39
CA ASP A 444 -27.78 -12.83 -6.96
C ASP A 444 -28.14 -13.44 -8.33
N PRO A 445 -27.43 -13.06 -9.41
CA PRO A 445 -27.62 -13.64 -10.72
C PRO A 445 -27.17 -15.11 -10.82
N HIS A 446 -26.23 -15.57 -10.00
CA HIS A 446 -25.62 -16.90 -10.11
C HIS A 446 -26.19 -17.91 -9.10
N GLY A 447 -26.55 -17.45 -7.91
CA GLY A 447 -27.20 -18.22 -6.84
C GLY A 447 -26.26 -18.64 -5.70
N GLU A 448 -24.94 -18.62 -5.92
CA GLU A 448 -23.94 -19.04 -4.93
C GLU A 448 -23.96 -18.20 -3.64
N LEU A 449 -24.24 -16.90 -3.75
CA LEU A 449 -24.37 -16.02 -2.58
C LEU A 449 -25.62 -16.36 -1.80
N VAL A 450 -26.75 -16.60 -2.47
CA VAL A 450 -28.00 -16.98 -1.82
C VAL A 450 -27.87 -18.33 -1.10
N ASP A 451 -27.30 -19.34 -1.77
CA ASP A 451 -27.08 -20.67 -1.17
C ASP A 451 -26.18 -20.58 0.06
N PHE A 452 -25.13 -19.76 0.01
CA PHE A 452 -24.27 -19.51 1.17
C PHE A 452 -25.05 -18.84 2.32
N VAL A 453 -25.88 -17.84 2.02
CA VAL A 453 -26.67 -17.13 3.03
C VAL A 453 -27.69 -18.05 3.68
N LEU A 454 -28.40 -18.86 2.90
CA LEU A 454 -29.35 -19.88 3.39
C LEU A 454 -28.71 -20.83 4.41
N ASN A 455 -27.50 -21.31 4.11
CA ASN A 455 -26.75 -22.20 5.01
C ASN A 455 -26.23 -21.52 6.29
N ASN A 456 -26.39 -20.19 6.42
CA ASN A 456 -25.92 -19.39 7.56
C ASN A 456 -27.05 -18.59 8.23
N VAL A 457 -28.31 -18.82 7.86
CA VAL A 457 -29.46 -18.28 8.60
C VAL A 457 -29.50 -18.94 9.98
N SER A 458 -29.70 -18.15 11.03
CA SER A 458 -29.83 -18.68 12.39
C SER A 458 -31.22 -19.27 12.62
N ASP A 459 -31.31 -20.29 13.49
CA ASP A 459 -32.55 -21.04 13.75
C ASP A 459 -33.74 -20.13 14.12
N ASP A 460 -33.49 -19.03 14.84
CA ASP A 460 -34.49 -18.04 15.25
C ASP A 460 -35.02 -17.16 14.12
N ARG A 461 -34.34 -17.15 12.96
CA ARG A 461 -34.66 -16.31 11.79
C ARG A 461 -35.15 -17.12 10.58
N VAL A 462 -35.24 -18.45 10.67
CA VAL A 462 -35.63 -19.32 9.54
C VAL A 462 -37.02 -18.94 9.00
N GLU A 463 -37.98 -18.67 9.88
CA GLU A 463 -39.35 -18.26 9.51
C GLU A 463 -39.42 -16.85 8.89
N ASP A 464 -38.35 -16.05 9.02
CA ASP A 464 -38.25 -14.74 8.37
C ASP A 464 -37.72 -14.82 6.94
N VAL A 465 -37.31 -16.01 6.47
CA VAL A 465 -36.72 -16.17 5.14
C VAL A 465 -37.81 -16.24 4.08
N VAL A 466 -37.71 -15.34 3.10
CA VAL A 466 -38.48 -15.38 1.86
C VAL A 466 -37.53 -15.67 0.71
N LEU A 467 -37.59 -16.89 0.20
CA LEU A 467 -36.82 -17.32 -0.97
C LEU A 467 -37.63 -17.05 -2.24
N PHE A 468 -37.05 -16.27 -3.16
CA PHE A 468 -37.54 -16.07 -4.51
C PHE A 468 -36.58 -16.79 -5.47
N ASP A 469 -36.96 -17.99 -5.91
CA ASP A 469 -36.21 -18.79 -6.89
C ASP A 469 -37.12 -19.11 -8.10
N PRO A 470 -36.91 -18.48 -9.26
CA PRO A 470 -37.69 -18.76 -10.46
C PRO A 470 -37.50 -20.16 -11.04
N SER A 471 -36.47 -20.88 -10.61
CA SER A 471 -36.20 -22.26 -11.02
C SER A 471 -36.94 -23.29 -10.17
N ASP A 472 -37.59 -22.88 -9.07
CA ASP A 472 -38.44 -23.76 -8.28
C ASP A 472 -39.83 -23.94 -8.95
N TYR A 473 -40.02 -25.10 -9.58
CA TYR A 473 -41.28 -25.48 -10.20
C TYR A 473 -42.27 -26.12 -9.23
N GLN A 474 -41.83 -26.58 -8.06
CA GLN A 474 -42.68 -27.24 -7.08
C GLN A 474 -43.41 -26.22 -6.22
N TYR A 475 -42.71 -25.14 -5.85
CA TYR A 475 -43.24 -24.05 -5.02
C TYR A 475 -42.99 -22.68 -5.68
N PRO A 476 -43.54 -22.42 -6.89
CA PRO A 476 -43.29 -21.19 -7.60
C PRO A 476 -43.85 -19.99 -6.84
N VAL A 477 -42.98 -19.03 -6.55
CA VAL A 477 -43.35 -17.75 -5.94
C VAL A 477 -44.13 -16.91 -6.94
N SER A 478 -45.24 -16.31 -6.50
CA SER A 478 -45.95 -15.31 -7.29
C SER A 478 -45.56 -13.90 -6.88
N LEU A 479 -45.26 -13.08 -7.88
CA LEU A 479 -45.19 -11.64 -7.73
C LEU A 479 -45.87 -10.97 -8.92
N ASN A 480 -47.07 -10.44 -8.69
CA ASN A 480 -47.77 -9.69 -9.71
C ASN A 480 -47.21 -8.27 -9.80
N MET A 481 -46.46 -8.01 -10.86
CA MET A 481 -45.88 -6.70 -11.16
C MET A 481 -46.91 -5.62 -11.47
N LEU A 482 -48.21 -5.93 -11.47
CA LEU A 482 -49.32 -5.00 -11.72
C LEU A 482 -50.22 -4.79 -10.49
N GLU A 483 -49.85 -5.33 -9.33
CA GLU A 483 -50.54 -5.06 -8.08
C GLU A 483 -50.21 -3.65 -7.56
N CYS A 484 -51.18 -2.76 -7.68
CA CYS A 484 -51.06 -1.38 -7.21
C CYS A 484 -52.19 -1.09 -6.22
N ALA A 485 -51.84 -1.01 -4.93
CA ALA A 485 -52.81 -0.76 -3.86
C ALA A 485 -53.41 0.65 -3.93
N ASP A 486 -52.58 1.65 -4.27
CA ASP A 486 -53.01 3.03 -4.48
C ASP A 486 -53.08 3.35 -5.99
N PRO A 487 -54.29 3.49 -6.56
CA PRO A 487 -54.46 3.86 -7.96
C PRO A 487 -53.80 5.17 -8.40
N SER A 488 -53.50 6.08 -7.47
CA SER A 488 -52.83 7.35 -7.80
C SER A 488 -51.38 7.14 -8.27
N GLN A 489 -50.76 6.04 -7.85
CA GLN A 489 -49.35 5.71 -8.10
C GLN A 489 -49.12 4.87 -9.36
N LYS A 490 -50.17 4.58 -10.13
CA LYS A 490 -50.08 3.73 -11.34
C LYS A 490 -49.05 4.23 -12.35
N ASN A 491 -48.92 5.55 -12.53
CA ASN A 491 -47.94 6.12 -13.47
C ASN A 491 -46.50 5.84 -13.03
N LEU A 492 -46.19 6.02 -11.74
CA LEU A 492 -44.87 5.72 -11.17
C LEU A 492 -44.51 4.24 -11.39
N MET A 493 -45.47 3.35 -11.13
CA MET A 493 -45.31 1.92 -11.34
C MET A 493 -45.09 1.57 -12.81
N ALA A 494 -45.87 2.17 -13.72
CA ALA A 494 -45.72 1.96 -15.16
C ALA A 494 -44.34 2.42 -15.66
N SER A 495 -43.86 3.59 -15.24
CA SER A 495 -42.54 4.10 -15.58
C SER A 495 -41.42 3.17 -15.12
N GLY A 496 -41.49 2.63 -13.90
CA GLY A 496 -40.52 1.67 -13.40
C GLY A 496 -40.47 0.36 -14.21
N LEU A 497 -41.63 -0.18 -14.58
CA LEU A 497 -41.71 -1.39 -15.42
C LEU A 497 -41.18 -1.14 -16.84
N LEU A 498 -41.49 0.02 -17.42
CA LEU A 498 -40.97 0.42 -18.73
C LEU A 498 -39.46 0.58 -18.73
N ALA A 499 -38.89 1.19 -17.68
CA ALA A 499 -37.44 1.34 -17.55
C ALA A 499 -36.72 -0.02 -17.53
N ALA A 500 -37.27 -1.01 -16.82
CA ALA A 500 -36.74 -2.37 -16.81
C ALA A 500 -36.78 -3.04 -18.20
N PHE A 501 -37.88 -2.88 -18.95
CA PHE A 501 -37.95 -3.38 -20.32
C PHE A 501 -37.01 -2.63 -21.28
N SER A 502 -36.96 -1.31 -21.19
CA SER A 502 -36.08 -0.46 -22.02
C SER A 502 -34.63 -0.89 -21.88
N LYS A 503 -34.16 -1.08 -20.64
CA LYS A 503 -32.82 -1.58 -20.34
C LYS A 503 -32.51 -2.88 -21.08
N GLN A 504 -33.33 -3.91 -20.92
CA GLN A 504 -33.06 -5.23 -21.50
C GLN A 504 -33.04 -5.20 -23.04
N PHE A 505 -33.75 -4.24 -23.62
CA PHE A 505 -34.03 -4.21 -25.05
C PHE A 505 -33.16 -3.22 -25.84
N GLY A 506 -32.42 -2.34 -25.16
CA GLY A 506 -31.33 -1.53 -25.70
C GLY A 506 -31.65 -0.88 -27.05
N TYR A 507 -30.78 -1.11 -28.05
CA TYR A 507 -30.88 -0.51 -29.39
C TYR A 507 -32.16 -0.81 -30.18
N SER A 508 -32.95 -1.79 -29.75
CA SER A 508 -34.22 -2.15 -30.40
C SER A 508 -35.43 -1.60 -29.64
N TRP A 509 -35.19 -0.71 -28.68
CA TRP A 509 -36.19 0.14 -28.06
C TRP A 509 -36.38 1.41 -28.89
N GLY A 510 -37.61 1.85 -29.06
CA GLY A 510 -37.91 3.05 -29.83
C GLY A 510 -39.17 3.76 -29.33
N PRO A 511 -39.35 5.05 -29.64
CA PRO A 511 -40.42 5.88 -29.05
C PRO A 511 -41.82 5.30 -29.25
N ARG A 512 -42.07 4.66 -30.38
CA ARG A 512 -43.37 4.04 -30.69
C ARG A 512 -43.61 2.76 -29.88
N LEU A 513 -42.59 1.92 -29.72
CA LEU A 513 -42.67 0.72 -28.88
C LEU A 513 -43.00 1.14 -27.45
N GLU A 514 -42.25 2.11 -26.93
CA GLU A 514 -42.46 2.68 -25.61
C GLU A 514 -43.87 3.23 -25.43
N TYR A 515 -44.37 4.04 -26.37
CA TYR A 515 -45.71 4.60 -26.31
C TYR A 515 -46.80 3.52 -26.27
N LEU A 516 -46.70 2.49 -27.13
CA LEU A 516 -47.66 1.39 -27.18
C LEU A 516 -47.62 0.54 -25.89
N LEU A 517 -46.41 0.20 -25.43
CA LEU A 517 -46.23 -0.62 -24.24
C LEU A 517 -46.65 0.12 -22.97
N ASN A 518 -46.37 1.42 -22.88
CA ASN A 518 -46.81 2.27 -21.76
C ASN A 518 -48.33 2.27 -21.64
N ASN A 519 -49.03 2.56 -22.73
CA ASN A 519 -50.49 2.55 -22.74
C ASN A 519 -51.05 1.16 -22.38
N ALA A 520 -50.43 0.07 -22.83
CA ALA A 520 -50.83 -1.27 -22.43
C ALA A 520 -50.61 -1.54 -20.94
N ILE A 521 -49.46 -1.16 -20.37
CA ILE A 521 -49.17 -1.31 -18.94
C ILE A 521 -50.17 -0.49 -18.10
N LEU A 522 -50.39 0.78 -18.45
CA LEU A 522 -51.35 1.65 -17.78
C LEU A 522 -52.78 1.09 -17.84
N THR A 523 -53.19 0.57 -18.99
CA THR A 523 -54.49 -0.10 -19.16
C THR A 523 -54.64 -1.28 -18.21
N MET A 524 -53.57 -2.06 -18.07
CA MET A 524 -53.59 -3.24 -17.22
C MET A 524 -53.60 -2.84 -15.74
N LEU A 525 -52.76 -1.88 -15.32
CA LEU A 525 -52.77 -1.33 -13.97
C LEU A 525 -54.12 -0.71 -13.60
N ASP A 526 -54.84 -0.13 -14.56
CA ASP A 526 -56.13 0.50 -14.30
C ASP A 526 -57.25 -0.49 -13.97
N VAL A 527 -57.12 -1.73 -14.44
CA VAL A 527 -58.09 -2.81 -14.23
C VAL A 527 -57.58 -3.80 -13.18
N PRO A 528 -58.24 -3.94 -12.02
CA PRO A 528 -57.80 -4.85 -10.96
C PRO A 528 -57.76 -6.33 -11.38
N GLY A 529 -56.78 -7.07 -10.85
CA GLY A 529 -56.63 -8.52 -11.05
C GLY A 529 -56.11 -8.92 -12.43
N THR A 530 -55.53 -7.96 -13.17
CA THR A 530 -54.77 -8.20 -14.39
C THR A 530 -53.34 -8.66 -14.07
N THR A 531 -52.67 -9.22 -15.08
CA THR A 531 -51.30 -9.77 -14.96
C THR A 531 -50.49 -9.45 -16.21
N MET A 532 -49.17 -9.62 -16.15
CA MET A 532 -48.28 -9.33 -17.29
C MET A 532 -48.66 -10.08 -18.57
N LEU A 533 -49.28 -11.26 -18.45
CA LEU A 533 -49.78 -12.05 -19.57
C LEU A 533 -50.85 -11.33 -20.40
N GLY A 534 -51.60 -10.41 -19.80
CA GLY A 534 -52.61 -9.68 -20.54
C GLY A 534 -52.04 -8.59 -21.44
N ILE A 535 -50.78 -8.16 -21.27
CA ILE A 535 -50.16 -7.13 -22.11
C ILE A 535 -50.11 -7.58 -23.57
N THR A 536 -49.56 -8.77 -23.84
CA THR A 536 -49.51 -9.32 -25.21
C THR A 536 -50.90 -9.64 -25.73
N ARG A 537 -51.78 -10.08 -24.84
CA ARG A 537 -53.17 -10.44 -25.16
C ARG A 537 -54.02 -9.23 -25.55
N LEU A 538 -53.77 -8.04 -24.99
CA LEU A 538 -54.42 -6.78 -25.39
C LEU A 538 -54.21 -6.46 -26.87
N PHE A 539 -53.06 -6.84 -27.44
CA PHE A 539 -52.74 -6.59 -28.84
C PHE A 539 -53.23 -7.70 -29.78
N ALA A 540 -53.29 -8.94 -29.29
CA ALA A 540 -53.60 -10.12 -30.10
C ALA A 540 -55.10 -10.53 -30.10
N ASP A 541 -55.80 -10.38 -28.97
CA ASP A 541 -57.17 -10.86 -28.77
C ASP A 541 -58.15 -9.67 -28.66
N LYS A 542 -58.93 -9.44 -29.72
CA LYS A 542 -59.89 -8.34 -29.80
C LYS A 542 -61.01 -8.44 -28.76
N ASN A 543 -61.42 -9.65 -28.39
CA ASN A 543 -62.48 -9.84 -27.39
C ASN A 543 -61.96 -9.50 -25.99
N TYR A 544 -60.74 -9.95 -25.67
CA TYR A 544 -60.07 -9.59 -24.43
C TYR A 544 -59.80 -8.07 -24.36
N GLN A 545 -59.32 -7.45 -25.44
CA GLN A 545 -59.13 -6.01 -25.53
C GLN A 545 -60.43 -5.25 -25.22
N ASN A 546 -61.54 -5.58 -25.90
CA ASN A 546 -62.82 -4.92 -25.67
C ASN A 546 -63.29 -5.09 -24.21
N TYR A 547 -63.12 -6.28 -23.64
CA TYR A 547 -63.49 -6.56 -22.25
C TYR A 547 -62.66 -5.74 -21.24
N ILE A 548 -61.34 -5.67 -21.41
CA ILE A 548 -60.47 -4.90 -20.52
C ILE A 548 -60.71 -3.39 -20.68
N VAL A 549 -60.75 -2.87 -21.92
CA VAL A 549 -60.98 -1.45 -22.20
C VAL A 549 -62.34 -0.97 -21.66
N HIS A 550 -63.36 -1.84 -21.63
CA HIS A 550 -64.64 -1.51 -21.01
C HIS A 550 -64.53 -1.28 -19.49
N LYS A 551 -63.58 -1.96 -18.82
CA LYS A 551 -63.33 -1.85 -17.38
C LYS A 551 -62.37 -0.73 -16.98
N VAL A 552 -61.62 -0.18 -17.92
CA VAL A 552 -60.79 1.01 -17.69
C VAL A 552 -61.69 2.13 -17.13
N LYS A 553 -61.16 2.93 -16.21
CA LYS A 553 -61.80 4.11 -15.63
C LYS A 553 -61.21 5.38 -16.21
N ASP A 554 -59.92 5.38 -16.54
CA ASP A 554 -59.23 6.53 -17.10
C ASP A 554 -59.78 6.89 -18.50
N PRO A 555 -60.32 8.11 -18.69
CA PRO A 555 -60.88 8.54 -19.98
C PRO A 555 -59.82 8.69 -21.07
N ILE A 556 -58.58 9.06 -20.74
CA ILE A 556 -57.47 9.24 -21.70
C ILE A 556 -57.07 7.87 -22.25
N ILE A 557 -56.90 6.88 -21.39
CA ILE A 557 -56.59 5.50 -21.82
C ILE A 557 -57.74 4.94 -22.67
N LYS A 558 -59.00 5.22 -22.32
CA LYS A 558 -60.15 4.84 -23.15
C LYS A 558 -60.14 5.50 -24.52
N GLU A 559 -59.85 6.79 -24.61
CA GLU A 559 -59.78 7.50 -25.89
C GLU A 559 -58.66 6.91 -26.77
N TYR A 560 -57.48 6.67 -26.19
CA TYR A 560 -56.38 6.00 -26.88
C TYR A 560 -56.81 4.70 -27.56
N TRP A 561 -57.46 3.78 -26.85
CA TRP A 561 -57.88 2.51 -27.44
C TRP A 561 -59.04 2.64 -28.43
N ASN A 562 -59.98 3.56 -28.20
CA ASN A 562 -61.17 3.70 -29.03
C ASN A 562 -60.96 4.53 -30.29
N LYS A 563 -59.92 5.37 -30.32
CA LYS A 563 -59.62 6.30 -31.40
C LYS A 563 -58.20 6.05 -31.93
N GLU A 564 -57.17 6.47 -31.21
CA GLU A 564 -55.78 6.44 -31.70
C GLU A 564 -55.31 5.04 -32.15
N PHE A 565 -55.46 4.03 -31.28
CA PHE A 565 -55.04 2.67 -31.61
C PHE A 565 -55.88 2.05 -32.73
N ARG A 566 -57.18 2.40 -32.81
CA ARG A 566 -58.05 1.94 -33.90
C ARG A 566 -57.66 2.57 -35.23
N ASP A 567 -57.36 3.87 -35.24
CA ASP A 567 -56.92 4.60 -36.42
C ASP A 567 -55.58 4.05 -36.92
N MET A 568 -54.63 3.80 -36.00
CA MET A 568 -53.38 3.10 -36.31
C MET A 568 -53.63 1.73 -36.95
N LYS A 569 -54.59 0.95 -36.44
CA LYS A 569 -54.96 -0.37 -36.96
C LYS A 569 -55.54 -0.35 -38.36
N GLY A 570 -56.06 0.80 -38.81
CA GLY A 570 -56.42 1.02 -40.20
C GLY A 570 -55.23 0.93 -41.17
N ASN A 571 -54.00 1.08 -40.68
CA ASN A 571 -52.78 0.94 -41.47
C ASN A 571 -52.00 -0.35 -41.09
N GLN A 572 -52.25 -1.41 -41.85
CA GLN A 572 -51.74 -2.77 -41.57
C GLN A 572 -50.21 -2.85 -41.46
N SER A 573 -49.48 -2.11 -42.32
CA SER A 573 -48.01 -2.09 -42.32
C SER A 573 -47.49 -1.45 -41.04
N LEU A 574 -48.03 -0.28 -40.70
CA LEU A 574 -47.65 0.50 -39.51
C LEU A 574 -47.90 -0.26 -38.22
N ILE A 575 -49.03 -0.96 -38.10
CA ILE A 575 -49.32 -1.77 -36.91
C ILE A 575 -48.41 -2.98 -36.79
N THR A 576 -48.14 -3.68 -37.89
CA THR A 576 -47.31 -4.89 -37.85
C THR A 576 -45.88 -4.54 -37.47
N GLU A 577 -45.33 -3.47 -38.05
CA GLU A 577 -44.01 -2.91 -37.74
C GLU A 577 -43.89 -2.48 -36.27
N SER A 578 -44.97 -1.95 -35.69
CA SER A 578 -44.95 -1.41 -34.32
C SER A 578 -45.24 -2.46 -33.23
N LEU A 579 -46.08 -3.47 -33.50
CA LEU A 579 -46.47 -4.50 -32.52
C LEU A 579 -45.53 -5.70 -32.49
N SER A 580 -44.94 -6.07 -33.63
CA SER A 580 -44.04 -7.23 -33.73
C SER A 580 -42.88 -7.16 -32.72
N PRO A 581 -42.21 -6.01 -32.51
CA PRO A 581 -41.18 -5.90 -31.47
C PRO A 581 -41.68 -6.20 -30.06
N ILE A 582 -42.86 -5.69 -29.68
CA ILE A 582 -43.46 -5.93 -28.35
C ILE A 582 -43.77 -7.41 -28.18
N GLN A 583 -44.39 -8.04 -29.19
CA GLN A 583 -44.73 -9.46 -29.15
C GLN A 583 -43.48 -10.35 -29.08
N ASN A 584 -42.44 -10.04 -29.86
CA ASN A 584 -41.20 -10.81 -29.87
C ASN A 584 -40.43 -10.68 -28.55
N LYS A 585 -40.52 -9.54 -27.88
CA LYS A 585 -39.79 -9.23 -26.64
C LYS A 585 -40.56 -9.68 -25.40
N VAL A 586 -41.70 -9.04 -25.14
CA VAL A 586 -42.55 -9.33 -23.98
C VAL A 586 -43.13 -10.74 -24.10
N GLY A 587 -43.53 -11.15 -25.31
CA GLY A 587 -44.04 -12.49 -25.54
C GLY A 587 -42.99 -13.59 -25.36
N ARG A 588 -41.72 -13.38 -25.74
CA ARG A 588 -40.63 -14.33 -25.46
C ARG A 588 -40.34 -14.43 -23.96
N PHE A 589 -40.28 -13.32 -23.25
CA PHE A 589 -40.10 -13.34 -21.79
C PHE A 589 -41.23 -14.13 -21.10
N LEU A 590 -42.47 -13.90 -21.50
CA LEU A 590 -43.65 -14.60 -20.98
C LEU A 590 -43.89 -15.99 -21.61
N SER A 591 -43.06 -16.43 -22.58
CA SER A 591 -43.18 -17.77 -23.16
C SER A 591 -42.47 -18.83 -22.32
N ALA A 592 -41.58 -18.43 -21.42
CA ALA A 592 -40.99 -19.32 -20.42
C ALA A 592 -42.03 -19.68 -19.33
N SER A 593 -42.20 -20.97 -19.04
CA SER A 593 -43.14 -21.44 -18.01
C SER A 593 -42.78 -20.90 -16.62
N THR A 594 -41.50 -20.82 -16.29
CA THR A 594 -40.99 -20.21 -15.04
C THR A 594 -41.49 -18.78 -14.86
N MET A 595 -41.35 -17.94 -15.90
CA MET A 595 -41.81 -16.55 -15.86
C MET A 595 -43.34 -16.44 -15.77
N ARG A 596 -44.08 -17.31 -16.49
CA ARG A 596 -45.55 -17.34 -16.39
C ARG A 596 -46.04 -17.75 -15.00
N ASN A 597 -45.37 -18.70 -14.37
CA ASN A 597 -45.74 -19.14 -13.03
C ASN A 597 -45.58 -18.01 -12.01
N ILE A 598 -44.61 -17.11 -12.20
CA ILE A 598 -44.39 -15.98 -11.30
C ILE A 598 -45.33 -14.81 -11.62
N LEU A 599 -45.30 -14.34 -12.87
CA LEU A 599 -45.88 -13.07 -13.32
C LEU A 599 -47.32 -13.20 -13.86
N GLY A 600 -47.80 -14.43 -14.04
CA GLY A 600 -49.10 -14.73 -14.63
C GLY A 600 -50.22 -14.96 -13.61
N GLN A 601 -49.88 -15.01 -12.32
CA GLN A 601 -50.84 -15.15 -11.23
C GLN A 601 -51.42 -13.79 -10.83
N ARG A 602 -52.68 -13.79 -10.37
CA ARG A 602 -53.42 -12.55 -10.06
C ARG A 602 -52.99 -11.89 -8.76
N ASN A 603 -52.57 -12.69 -7.79
CA ASN A 603 -52.26 -12.28 -6.42
C ASN A 603 -50.81 -12.69 -6.10
N SER A 604 -50.00 -11.78 -5.59
CA SER A 604 -48.65 -12.07 -5.10
C SER A 604 -48.70 -12.97 -3.86
N THR A 605 -47.77 -13.92 -3.77
CA THR A 605 -47.61 -14.77 -2.56
C THR A 605 -46.66 -14.13 -1.55
N ILE A 606 -45.90 -13.12 -1.97
CA ILE A 606 -44.98 -12.37 -1.12
C ILE A 606 -45.46 -10.92 -0.96
N ASN A 607 -45.23 -10.35 0.22
CA ASN A 607 -45.50 -8.94 0.50
C ASN A 607 -44.17 -8.22 0.77
N LEU A 608 -43.75 -7.39 -0.19
CA LEU A 608 -42.47 -6.69 -0.11
C LEU A 608 -42.46 -5.61 0.98
N GLN A 609 -43.59 -4.98 1.29
CA GLN A 609 -43.68 -4.02 2.40
C GLN A 609 -43.52 -4.72 3.75
N ASP A 610 -44.18 -5.87 3.93
CA ASP A 610 -44.07 -6.70 5.13
C ASP A 610 -42.62 -7.13 5.36
N ILE A 611 -41.98 -7.69 4.32
CA ILE A 611 -40.59 -8.12 4.37
C ILE A 611 -39.67 -7.00 4.87
N MET A 612 -39.88 -5.81 4.32
CA MET A 612 -39.11 -4.62 4.60
C MET A 612 -39.33 -4.04 6.00
N ASN A 613 -40.59 -3.93 6.42
CA ASN A 613 -40.96 -3.27 7.67
C ASN A 613 -40.79 -4.20 8.89
N ASN A 614 -40.93 -5.50 8.69
CA ASN A 614 -40.77 -6.53 9.73
C ASN A 614 -39.38 -7.18 9.72
N LYS A 615 -38.38 -6.53 9.10
CA LYS A 615 -36.95 -6.92 9.13
C LYS A 615 -36.71 -8.36 8.64
N LYS A 616 -37.48 -8.84 7.67
CA LYS A 616 -37.32 -10.20 7.11
C LYS A 616 -36.08 -10.33 6.22
N ILE A 617 -35.81 -11.55 5.78
CA ILE A 617 -34.68 -11.90 4.92
C ILE A 617 -35.22 -12.26 3.54
N LEU A 618 -35.03 -11.40 2.54
CA LEU A 618 -35.40 -11.66 1.15
C LEU A 618 -34.19 -12.17 0.37
N LEU A 619 -34.28 -13.39 -0.13
CA LEU A 619 -33.22 -14.00 -0.94
C LEU A 619 -33.74 -14.24 -2.35
N VAL A 620 -33.17 -13.53 -3.32
CA VAL A 620 -33.55 -13.63 -4.74
C VAL A 620 -32.43 -14.36 -5.49
N ASN A 621 -32.66 -15.64 -5.75
CA ASN A 621 -31.77 -16.47 -6.56
C ASN A 621 -32.27 -16.47 -8.00
N LEU A 622 -31.64 -15.71 -8.89
CA LEU A 622 -32.06 -15.65 -10.29
C LEU A 622 -31.49 -16.79 -11.13
N SER A 623 -30.51 -17.56 -10.61
CA SER A 623 -29.94 -18.76 -11.23
C SER A 623 -29.84 -18.66 -12.77
N LYS A 624 -29.07 -17.70 -13.30
CA LYS A 624 -29.07 -17.38 -14.74
C LYS A 624 -28.77 -18.58 -15.63
N GLY A 625 -28.00 -19.55 -15.15
CA GLY A 625 -27.73 -20.81 -15.84
C GLY A 625 -28.97 -21.73 -15.99
N LYS A 626 -29.98 -21.62 -15.11
CA LYS A 626 -31.21 -22.41 -15.15
C LYS A 626 -32.32 -21.76 -15.96
N ILE A 627 -32.51 -20.43 -15.83
CA ILE A 627 -33.65 -19.72 -16.45
C ILE A 627 -33.28 -18.92 -17.70
N GLY A 628 -32.00 -18.85 -18.03
CA GLY A 628 -31.45 -18.04 -19.12
C GLY A 628 -31.12 -16.62 -18.69
N GLU A 629 -30.03 -16.09 -19.24
CA GLU A 629 -29.45 -14.79 -18.89
C GLU A 629 -30.42 -13.63 -19.09
N ASP A 630 -31.01 -13.52 -20.29
CA ASP A 630 -31.97 -12.44 -20.60
C ASP A 630 -33.19 -12.42 -19.65
N ASN A 631 -33.68 -13.60 -19.27
CA ASN A 631 -34.83 -13.72 -18.37
C ASN A 631 -34.43 -13.33 -16.95
N ALA A 632 -33.25 -13.76 -16.49
CA ALA A 632 -32.72 -13.43 -15.18
C ALA A 632 -32.52 -11.92 -15.03
N TYR A 633 -31.89 -11.26 -16.01
CA TYR A 633 -31.62 -9.83 -15.95
C TYR A 633 -32.89 -8.98 -16.03
N LEU A 634 -33.83 -9.34 -16.90
CA LEU A 634 -35.11 -8.64 -16.98
C LEU A 634 -35.94 -8.83 -15.70
N LEU A 635 -36.04 -10.06 -15.18
CA LEU A 635 -36.75 -10.32 -13.95
C LEU A 635 -36.10 -9.60 -12.76
N GLY A 636 -34.77 -9.63 -12.66
CA GLY A 636 -34.03 -8.89 -11.63
C GLY A 636 -34.26 -7.39 -11.72
N SER A 637 -34.24 -6.81 -12.93
CA SER A 637 -34.55 -5.39 -13.15
C SER A 637 -35.97 -5.04 -12.73
N LEU A 638 -36.97 -5.87 -13.11
CA LEU A 638 -38.36 -5.71 -12.69
C LEU A 638 -38.53 -5.81 -11.17
N LEU A 639 -37.81 -6.74 -10.52
CA LEU A 639 -37.82 -6.92 -9.07
C LEU A 639 -37.23 -5.71 -8.35
N VAL A 640 -36.11 -5.17 -8.82
CA VAL A 640 -35.50 -3.95 -8.27
C VAL A 640 -36.46 -2.77 -8.40
N SER A 641 -37.06 -2.56 -9.58
CA SER A 641 -38.05 -1.50 -9.78
C SER A 641 -39.27 -1.69 -8.88
N ARG A 642 -39.75 -2.92 -8.71
CA ARG A 642 -40.90 -3.24 -7.84
C ARG A 642 -40.58 -3.04 -6.36
N LEU A 643 -39.39 -3.45 -5.90
CA LEU A 643 -38.90 -3.21 -4.55
C LEU A 643 -38.83 -1.70 -4.28
N PHE A 644 -38.24 -0.93 -5.18
CA PHE A 644 -38.13 0.51 -5.00
C PHE A 644 -39.50 1.21 -4.98
N PHE A 645 -40.43 0.80 -5.83
CA PHE A 645 -41.80 1.30 -5.77
C PHE A 645 -42.40 1.15 -4.36
N GLU A 646 -42.20 0.00 -3.72
CA GLU A 646 -42.66 -0.27 -2.35
C GLU A 646 -41.86 0.49 -1.29
N VAL A 647 -40.58 0.77 -1.54
CA VAL A 647 -39.75 1.62 -0.67
C VAL A 647 -40.30 3.05 -0.63
N VAL A 648 -40.69 3.62 -1.77
CA VAL A 648 -41.25 4.98 -1.86
C VAL A 648 -42.56 5.08 -1.07
N GLN A 649 -43.35 4.01 -0.97
CA GLN A 649 -44.58 3.99 -0.17
C GLN A 649 -44.33 4.21 1.33
N ARG A 650 -43.09 4.02 1.81
CA ARG A 650 -42.70 4.35 3.20
C ARG A 650 -42.74 5.86 3.48
N VAL A 651 -42.98 6.71 2.48
CA VAL A 651 -43.30 8.14 2.69
C VAL A 651 -44.48 8.33 3.64
N ASN A 652 -45.41 7.37 3.67
CA ASN A 652 -46.58 7.37 4.54
C ASN A 652 -46.28 6.94 5.99
N MET A 653 -45.02 6.59 6.30
CA MET A 653 -44.56 6.22 7.63
C MET A 653 -43.63 7.33 8.19
N PRO A 654 -43.75 7.71 9.48
CA PRO A 654 -42.79 8.59 10.14
C PRO A 654 -41.34 8.06 10.02
N GLU A 655 -40.36 8.94 9.84
CA GLU A 655 -38.96 8.53 9.60
C GLU A 655 -38.37 7.67 10.73
N GLU A 656 -38.76 7.95 11.97
CA GLU A 656 -38.31 7.25 13.18
C GLU A 656 -38.77 5.79 13.22
N GLU A 657 -39.95 5.51 12.68
CA GLU A 657 -40.56 4.16 12.63
C GLU A 657 -39.98 3.31 11.50
N ARG A 658 -39.38 3.94 10.48
CA ARG A 658 -38.79 3.22 9.33
C ARG A 658 -37.65 2.33 9.81
N GLN A 659 -37.77 1.03 9.53
CA GLN A 659 -36.69 0.09 9.84
C GLN A 659 -35.68 0.07 8.68
N PRO A 660 -34.36 0.08 8.98
CA PRO A 660 -33.33 -0.11 7.96
C PRO A 660 -33.50 -1.45 7.25
N PHE A 661 -33.41 -1.41 5.92
CA PHE A 661 -33.38 -2.60 5.08
C PHE A 661 -32.16 -2.55 4.17
N TYR A 662 -31.24 -3.51 4.34
CA TYR A 662 -29.98 -3.58 3.60
C TYR A 662 -30.12 -4.51 2.40
N LEU A 663 -30.16 -3.94 1.19
CA LEU A 663 -30.22 -4.69 -0.06
C LEU A 663 -28.82 -4.86 -0.66
N TYR A 664 -28.37 -6.10 -0.72
CA TYR A 664 -27.14 -6.53 -1.36
C TYR A 664 -27.43 -6.99 -2.78
N ILE A 665 -26.84 -6.34 -3.77
CA ILE A 665 -26.99 -6.69 -5.18
C ILE A 665 -25.62 -7.08 -5.72
N ASP A 666 -25.45 -8.38 -6.00
CA ASP A 666 -24.25 -8.87 -6.65
C ASP A 666 -24.35 -8.63 -8.17
N GLU A 667 -23.26 -8.18 -8.79
CA GLU A 667 -23.21 -7.75 -10.20
C GLU A 667 -24.38 -6.83 -10.57
N PHE A 668 -24.53 -5.72 -9.84
CA PHE A 668 -25.70 -4.83 -9.96
C PHE A 668 -25.89 -4.23 -11.36
N GLN A 669 -24.83 -4.15 -12.17
CA GLN A 669 -24.88 -3.67 -13.54
C GLN A 669 -25.83 -4.50 -14.42
N ASN A 670 -26.08 -5.77 -14.06
CA ASN A 670 -27.04 -6.63 -14.74
C ASN A 670 -28.49 -6.16 -14.53
N PHE A 671 -28.76 -5.41 -13.45
CA PHE A 671 -30.13 -5.03 -13.01
C PHE A 671 -30.40 -3.52 -12.99
N ALA A 672 -29.35 -2.68 -12.96
CA ALA A 672 -29.47 -1.22 -12.93
C ALA A 672 -29.93 -0.58 -14.27
N SER A 673 -31.19 -0.16 -14.38
CA SER A 673 -31.67 0.71 -15.47
C SER A 673 -31.23 2.17 -15.25
N ASP A 674 -31.44 3.06 -16.22
CA ASP A 674 -31.10 4.48 -16.02
C ASP A 674 -31.87 5.11 -14.85
N SER A 675 -33.09 4.64 -14.58
CA SER A 675 -33.86 5.02 -13.38
C SER A 675 -33.22 4.57 -12.06
N PHE A 676 -32.21 3.71 -12.09
CA PHE A 676 -31.47 3.29 -10.88
C PHE A 676 -30.66 4.44 -10.28
N ALA A 677 -30.29 5.45 -11.08
CA ALA A 677 -29.67 6.67 -10.60
C ALA A 677 -30.59 7.43 -9.62
N ASP A 678 -31.90 7.49 -9.92
CA ASP A 678 -32.90 8.09 -9.04
C ASP A 678 -33.07 7.25 -7.76
N ILE A 679 -33.07 5.91 -7.90
CA ILE A 679 -33.12 4.98 -6.77
C ILE A 679 -31.96 5.27 -5.79
N LEU A 680 -30.73 5.36 -6.29
CA LEU A 680 -29.55 5.66 -5.46
C LEU A 680 -29.64 7.03 -4.78
N SER A 681 -30.23 8.01 -5.45
CA SER A 681 -30.35 9.38 -4.93
C SER A 681 -31.46 9.52 -3.88
N GLU A 682 -32.52 8.72 -3.96
CA GLU A 682 -33.70 8.85 -3.08
C GLU A 682 -33.80 7.80 -1.97
N ALA A 683 -33.27 6.59 -2.18
CA ALA A 683 -33.47 5.43 -1.30
C ALA A 683 -33.12 5.71 0.17
N ARG A 684 -32.08 6.50 0.41
CA ARG A 684 -31.63 6.88 1.76
C ARG A 684 -32.74 7.49 2.62
N LYS A 685 -33.62 8.32 2.05
CA LYS A 685 -34.74 8.96 2.76
C LYS A 685 -35.71 7.93 3.36
N TYR A 686 -35.76 6.73 2.79
CA TYR A 686 -36.68 5.67 3.16
C TYR A 686 -36.03 4.56 4.02
N ARG A 687 -34.79 4.79 4.47
CA ARG A 687 -33.94 3.78 5.16
C ARG A 687 -33.80 2.49 4.36
N PHE A 688 -33.70 2.63 3.04
CA PHE A 688 -33.38 1.57 2.12
C PHE A 688 -31.94 1.73 1.67
N VAL A 689 -31.09 0.76 1.97
CA VAL A 689 -29.64 0.89 1.83
C VAL A 689 -29.15 -0.08 0.78
N LEU A 690 -28.46 0.44 -0.22
CA LEU A 690 -27.92 -0.34 -1.33
C LEU A 690 -26.45 -0.69 -1.09
N HIS A 691 -26.14 -1.97 -1.13
CA HIS A 691 -24.78 -2.50 -1.19
C HIS A 691 -24.59 -3.13 -2.58
N LEU A 692 -23.75 -2.53 -3.40
CA LEU A 692 -23.60 -2.88 -4.82
C LEU A 692 -22.21 -3.46 -5.09
N THR A 693 -22.11 -4.63 -5.73
CA THR A 693 -20.83 -5.09 -6.29
C THR A 693 -20.76 -4.82 -7.79
N HIS A 694 -19.57 -4.47 -8.26
CA HIS A 694 -19.32 -4.20 -9.67
C HIS A 694 -17.98 -4.76 -10.12
N GLN A 695 -17.87 -5.08 -11.42
CA GLN A 695 -16.62 -5.60 -11.98
C GLN A 695 -15.77 -4.50 -12.61
N TYR A 696 -16.35 -3.65 -13.47
CA TYR A 696 -15.63 -2.58 -14.16
C TYR A 696 -16.58 -1.49 -14.67
N THR A 697 -16.21 -0.23 -14.48
CA THR A 697 -17.02 0.99 -14.67
C THR A 697 -17.62 1.13 -16.08
N ALA A 698 -16.96 0.65 -17.13
CA ALA A 698 -17.43 0.76 -18.52
C ALA A 698 -18.77 0.04 -18.82
N GLN A 699 -19.26 -0.84 -17.94
CA GLN A 699 -20.60 -1.44 -18.05
C GLN A 699 -21.74 -0.51 -17.64
N LEU A 700 -21.45 0.64 -17.01
CA LEU A 700 -22.46 1.56 -16.49
C LEU A 700 -22.64 2.75 -17.42
N SER A 701 -23.89 3.20 -17.57
CA SER A 701 -24.19 4.48 -18.19
C SER A 701 -23.66 5.64 -17.34
N GLU A 702 -23.31 6.74 -17.99
CA GLU A 702 -22.80 7.95 -17.33
C GLU A 702 -23.72 8.45 -16.19
N PRO A 703 -25.06 8.45 -16.32
CA PRO A 703 -25.96 8.82 -15.21
C PRO A 703 -25.80 7.92 -13.98
N ILE A 704 -25.60 6.61 -14.16
CA ILE A 704 -25.43 5.68 -13.04
C ILE A 704 -24.06 5.89 -12.39
N GLN A 705 -22.99 6.09 -13.17
CA GLN A 705 -21.67 6.39 -12.63
C GLN A 705 -21.70 7.68 -11.79
N ASN A 706 -22.28 8.75 -12.32
CA ASN A 706 -22.43 10.02 -11.62
C ASN A 706 -23.26 9.88 -10.34
N ALA A 707 -24.33 9.08 -10.37
CA ALA A 707 -25.14 8.82 -9.19
C ALA A 707 -24.38 8.02 -8.12
N ILE A 708 -23.51 7.08 -8.51
CA ILE A 708 -22.68 6.32 -7.59
C ILE A 708 -21.67 7.25 -6.91
N PHE A 709 -20.86 7.98 -7.68
CA PHE A 709 -19.82 8.84 -7.12
C PHE A 709 -20.39 10.05 -6.37
N GLY A 710 -21.59 10.52 -6.74
CA GLY A 710 -22.25 11.63 -6.06
C GLY A 710 -22.98 11.26 -4.76
N ASN A 711 -23.48 10.03 -4.62
CA ASN A 711 -24.38 9.66 -3.50
C ASN A 711 -23.86 8.55 -2.58
N VAL A 712 -22.95 7.70 -3.05
CA VAL A 712 -22.45 6.58 -2.24
C VAL A 712 -21.39 7.08 -1.25
N GLY A 713 -21.64 6.88 0.03
CA GLY A 713 -20.74 7.30 1.11
C GLY A 713 -19.65 6.30 1.46
N THR A 714 -19.67 5.08 0.90
CA THR A 714 -18.60 4.10 1.09
C THR A 714 -18.22 3.47 -0.25
N ILE A 715 -17.00 3.77 -0.72
CA ILE A 715 -16.40 3.17 -1.89
C ILE A 715 -15.31 2.21 -1.42
N VAL A 716 -15.34 0.98 -1.94
CA VAL A 716 -14.29 -0.03 -1.70
C VAL A 716 -13.78 -0.50 -3.05
N ALA A 717 -12.53 -0.16 -3.34
CA ALA A 717 -11.80 -0.69 -4.49
C ALA A 717 -10.95 -1.89 -4.06
N LEU A 718 -11.18 -3.02 -4.71
CA LEU A 718 -10.22 -4.12 -4.77
C LEU A 718 -9.44 -3.97 -6.09
N THR A 719 -8.46 -4.83 -6.36
CA THR A 719 -7.64 -4.77 -7.59
C THR A 719 -8.46 -4.46 -8.86
N LEU A 720 -8.11 -3.35 -9.51
CA LEU A 720 -8.85 -2.74 -10.63
C LEU A 720 -8.13 -2.92 -11.97
N GLY A 721 -8.84 -2.73 -13.08
CA GLY A 721 -8.21 -2.49 -14.38
C GLY A 721 -7.67 -1.05 -14.47
N ALA A 722 -6.70 -0.79 -15.34
CA ALA A 722 -6.14 0.55 -15.52
C ALA A 722 -7.22 1.62 -15.84
N GLN A 723 -8.18 1.29 -16.70
CA GLN A 723 -9.30 2.20 -17.01
C GLN A 723 -10.14 2.54 -15.77
N ASP A 724 -10.45 1.55 -14.95
CA ASP A 724 -11.22 1.75 -13.71
C ASP A 724 -10.41 2.52 -12.66
N ALA A 725 -9.12 2.23 -12.55
CA ALA A 725 -8.20 2.92 -11.67
C ALA A 725 -8.12 4.41 -12.03
N ALA A 726 -8.02 4.75 -13.32
CA ALA A 726 -8.02 6.14 -13.76
C ALA A 726 -9.32 6.90 -13.38
N VAL A 727 -10.47 6.21 -13.48
CA VAL A 727 -11.78 6.80 -13.10
C VAL A 727 -11.92 6.96 -11.59
N LEU A 728 -11.40 6.02 -10.80
CA LEU A 728 -11.59 5.97 -9.34
C LEU A 728 -10.49 6.67 -8.54
N ALA A 729 -9.29 6.86 -9.10
CA ALA A 729 -8.18 7.52 -8.40
C ALA A 729 -8.55 8.87 -7.74
N PRO A 730 -9.37 9.75 -8.36
CA PRO A 730 -9.81 10.98 -7.71
C PRO A 730 -10.54 10.78 -6.37
N GLU A 731 -11.26 9.67 -6.19
CA GLU A 731 -11.98 9.34 -4.96
C GLU A 731 -11.05 8.88 -3.82
N PHE A 732 -9.82 8.46 -4.15
CA PHE A 732 -8.82 7.99 -3.18
C PHE A 732 -7.68 8.98 -2.96
N ALA A 733 -7.68 10.11 -3.68
CA ALA A 733 -6.72 11.18 -3.52
C ALA A 733 -6.88 11.88 -2.14
N PRO A 734 -5.78 12.39 -1.54
CA PRO A 734 -4.40 12.37 -2.04
C PRO A 734 -3.60 11.14 -1.59
N VAL A 735 -4.23 10.13 -0.99
CA VAL A 735 -3.53 9.03 -0.31
C VAL A 735 -3.07 7.94 -1.28
N PHE A 736 -3.88 7.63 -2.28
CA PHE A 736 -3.58 6.61 -3.28
C PHE A 736 -3.65 7.19 -4.69
N GLU A 737 -2.74 6.72 -5.55
CA GLU A 737 -2.70 7.06 -6.97
C GLU A 737 -3.31 5.93 -7.82
N GLU A 738 -3.46 6.18 -9.12
CA GLU A 738 -3.96 5.19 -10.08
C GLU A 738 -3.22 3.85 -9.98
N ASN A 739 -1.89 3.87 -9.90
CA ASN A 739 -1.07 2.66 -9.83
C ASN A 739 -1.29 1.83 -8.56
N ASP A 740 -1.69 2.47 -7.44
CA ASP A 740 -1.97 1.76 -6.18
C ASP A 740 -3.25 0.92 -6.27
N LEU A 741 -4.13 1.22 -7.23
CA LEU A 741 -5.40 0.54 -7.42
C LEU A 741 -5.35 -0.66 -8.39
N ILE A 742 -4.25 -0.86 -9.14
CA ILE A 742 -4.15 -1.81 -10.28
C ILE A 742 -3.85 -3.25 -9.89
#